data_AF-A0A7V3DVK0-F1
#
_entry.id   AF-A0A7V3DVK0-F1
#
_cell.length_a   1.000
_cell.length_b   1.000
_cell.length_c   1.000
_cell.angle_alpha   90.00
_cell.angle_beta   90.00
_cell.angle_gamma   90.00
#
_symmetry.space_group_name_H-M   'P 1'
#
loop_
_entity.id
_entity.type
_entity.pdbx_description
1 polymer ?
#
loop_
_entity_poly.entity_id
_entity_poly.type
_entity_poly.pdbx_seq_one_letter_code
_entity_poly.pdbx_strand_id
1 'polypeptide(L)'
;MGPSAFTGPATAPSSASKSKSPRVARPSWPSPIAKPDARPTCCSTAPPFRPRCGAMAGRPSKSVKAFITPQFNRHRPRACPAPPEIGPLSPRRKTLSASLPEGRVSWKSHAVISRPRKRPPHSQSLALAYRASCQSARSALRPTGHREFSLFFRFWLDRASARSRMVLTSGARYQNTKKPRRPKKTTMFCHLHVHSQFSFLDGVLRPGEIVEWACRQRMAAIALTDTNGFYGAIPFWKKARALGVKPIIGAEVDEPDEAAHAEKAEASDESAGAGGMGEWGESCGLDGEIEGFEGGGTPTIRPLNRQRRAVLLARDRTGYAAIGALITRRQLQPQRFDLARELNRLLEESGERAYVLTDAPDLIDELGGARPGLFAELVLTPRRRAANRRLYEAATARGVRVVATNDAHFVAPGDFAAHRLARAVASRRTVHTVDPNWQSEPENYLKTAAEMAAAVKGLQAAARATEEIAEGCNLEFTLRDWQFPRVSIPEGETAYSVLAKMAFDGARERYRPLTPKVTARLEYELKVIDQLGFSEYFLAVREIVAEAERRGSPVLGRGSAANSIVSYSLGFTPVDPIGLNLYFERFLNPARGVPPDIDLDFSWRERDAIVEWIFQHFGRDHTALIATTICLRARQALREAGRALGVADGEINAFTRPIPGWHAETTSIEELLSLYPECRDLPAHEAPWREVIAAADRLIGAPRHLSIHCGGVVITPRPITDYTPLQRSAKNAVITQMDMHPIEDLGLVKIDILGNRSLGVYRDCVASIRSALAPPPACAA
;
A
#
# COMPACT_ATOMS: atom_id res chain seq x y z
N MET A 1 -4.23 17.88 -63.63
CA MET A 1 -4.00 19.25 -64.13
C MET A 1 -3.19 20.00 -63.07
N GLY A 2 -2.17 20.77 -63.46
CA GLY A 2 -1.43 21.70 -62.59
C GLY A 2 -1.79 23.16 -62.89
N PRO A 3 -0.91 24.17 -62.64
CA PRO A 3 0.51 24.06 -62.20
C PRO A 3 0.92 25.02 -61.03
N SER A 4 2.01 24.73 -60.29
CA SER A 4 3.31 25.48 -60.20
C SER A 4 3.32 26.92 -59.59
N ALA A 5 4.39 27.53 -59.04
CA ALA A 5 5.68 27.22 -58.32
C ALA A 5 6.46 28.59 -58.24
N PHE A 6 7.56 28.89 -57.50
CA PHE A 6 8.95 28.38 -57.51
C PHE A 6 9.82 29.15 -56.45
N THR A 7 10.77 28.47 -55.75
CA THR A 7 12.13 28.88 -55.23
C THR A 7 12.51 30.19 -54.47
N GLY A 8 13.58 30.09 -53.65
CA GLY A 8 14.50 31.19 -53.20
C GLY A 8 15.72 31.38 -54.15
N PRO A 9 16.99 31.67 -53.71
CA PRO A 9 17.58 31.65 -52.34
C PRO A 9 18.62 32.77 -51.98
N ALA A 10 19.17 32.69 -50.75
CA ALA A 10 20.53 33.03 -50.25
C ALA A 10 21.30 34.34 -50.62
N THR A 11 21.88 35.00 -49.59
CA THR A 11 23.34 35.40 -49.49
C THR A 11 23.65 36.11 -48.15
N ALA A 12 24.94 36.31 -47.83
CA ALA A 12 25.47 37.05 -46.68
C ALA A 12 26.67 37.93 -47.09
N PRO A 13 27.11 38.89 -46.24
CA PRO A 13 28.55 39.13 -46.08
C PRO A 13 28.98 39.36 -44.61
N SER A 14 30.25 39.73 -44.38
CA SER A 14 30.96 39.56 -43.10
C SER A 14 31.97 40.67 -42.75
N SER A 15 32.26 40.84 -41.44
CA SER A 15 33.57 41.23 -40.85
C SER A 15 33.43 41.34 -39.31
N ALA A 16 34.32 40.99 -38.38
CA ALA A 16 35.71 40.46 -38.33
C ALA A 16 36.79 41.44 -37.83
N SER A 17 37.25 41.29 -36.57
CA SER A 17 38.69 41.11 -36.24
C SER A 17 39.02 40.91 -34.75
N LYS A 18 39.95 39.97 -34.48
CA LYS A 18 41.12 39.99 -33.54
C LYS A 18 40.98 40.42 -32.05
N SER A 19 41.77 39.92 -31.10
CA SER A 19 42.49 38.63 -30.89
C SER A 19 43.22 38.61 -29.52
N LYS A 20 43.29 37.45 -28.84
CA LYS A 20 44.48 36.86 -28.14
C LYS A 20 44.10 35.64 -27.27
N SER A 21 45.07 34.78 -26.96
CA SER A 21 44.95 33.55 -26.16
C SER A 21 46.20 33.30 -25.30
N PRO A 22 46.15 32.36 -24.33
CA PRO A 22 46.92 31.10 -24.43
C PRO A 22 46.04 29.84 -24.16
N ARG A 23 46.25 28.69 -24.83
CA ARG A 23 47.08 27.50 -24.42
C ARG A 23 46.74 26.99 -23.00
N VAL A 24 46.42 25.71 -22.73
CA VAL A 24 46.99 24.37 -23.09
C VAL A 24 45.88 23.30 -22.91
N ALA A 25 45.77 22.11 -23.54
CA ALA A 25 46.30 21.50 -24.78
C ALA A 25 45.45 20.23 -25.16
N ARG A 26 46.04 19.06 -25.50
CA ARG A 26 45.38 17.76 -25.84
C ARG A 26 46.31 16.56 -25.52
N PRO A 27 45.81 15.31 -25.46
CA PRO A 27 45.86 14.35 -26.60
C PRO A 27 44.56 13.52 -26.78
N SER A 28 44.39 12.56 -27.70
CA SER A 28 44.65 12.49 -29.17
C SER A 28 44.15 11.13 -29.70
N TRP A 29 43.38 11.08 -30.81
CA TRP A 29 42.90 9.84 -31.46
C TRP A 29 43.58 9.59 -32.83
N PRO A 30 43.77 8.32 -33.26
CA PRO A 30 44.07 7.94 -34.65
C PRO A 30 42.80 7.50 -35.44
N SER A 31 42.95 7.34 -36.77
CA SER A 31 41.85 7.12 -37.75
C SER A 31 41.93 5.75 -38.50
N PRO A 32 40.87 5.32 -39.23
CA PRO A 32 40.71 3.95 -39.75
C PRO A 32 40.96 3.78 -41.27
N ILE A 33 40.85 2.53 -41.79
CA ILE A 33 40.73 2.20 -43.23
C ILE A 33 39.85 0.93 -43.47
N ALA A 34 39.35 0.78 -44.70
CA ALA A 34 38.22 0.02 -45.26
C ALA A 34 38.07 -1.54 -45.09
N LYS A 35 36.79 -1.97 -45.00
CA LYS A 35 35.98 -2.92 -45.86
C LYS A 35 36.66 -3.88 -46.88
N PRO A 36 35.99 -4.96 -47.42
CA PRO A 36 34.57 -5.38 -47.28
C PRO A 36 34.27 -6.91 -47.05
N ASP A 37 32.98 -7.21 -46.80
CA ASP A 37 32.14 -8.38 -47.16
C ASP A 37 32.70 -9.80 -47.48
N ALA A 38 32.29 -10.83 -46.71
CA ALA A 38 31.74 -12.13 -47.21
C ALA A 38 31.27 -13.09 -46.07
N ARG A 39 30.36 -14.02 -46.40
CA ARG A 39 30.09 -15.32 -45.73
C ARG A 39 30.25 -16.44 -46.80
N PRO A 40 30.23 -17.78 -46.54
CA PRO A 40 29.90 -18.53 -45.31
C PRO A 40 30.79 -19.79 -45.03
N THR A 41 30.24 -20.75 -44.27
CA THR A 41 30.46 -22.24 -44.28
C THR A 41 31.68 -22.94 -43.62
N CYS A 42 31.40 -23.55 -42.45
CA CYS A 42 31.34 -25.02 -42.20
C CYS A 42 32.62 -25.92 -42.09
N CYS A 43 32.70 -26.68 -40.97
CA CYS A 43 33.38 -28.00 -40.77
C CYS A 43 34.94 -28.10 -40.91
N SER A 44 35.67 -29.08 -40.32
CA SER A 44 35.42 -30.09 -39.26
C SER A 44 36.75 -30.79 -38.82
N THR A 45 36.71 -31.71 -37.82
CA THR A 45 37.74 -32.73 -37.41
C THR A 45 38.93 -32.34 -36.48
N ALA A 46 39.66 -33.35 -35.95
CA ALA A 46 40.63 -33.36 -34.82
C ALA A 46 41.63 -34.57 -34.96
N PRO A 47 42.56 -34.98 -34.03
CA PRO A 47 42.98 -34.49 -32.68
C PRO A 47 44.51 -34.11 -32.61
N PRO A 48 45.58 -34.79 -32.04
CA PRO A 48 45.78 -35.96 -31.13
C PRO A 48 46.77 -35.83 -29.90
N PHE A 49 46.46 -36.50 -28.77
CA PHE A 49 47.30 -37.26 -27.78
C PHE A 49 48.74 -36.86 -27.26
N ARG A 50 48.83 -36.56 -25.93
CA ARG A 50 49.64 -37.22 -24.82
C ARG A 50 51.22 -37.29 -24.83
N PRO A 51 51.95 -37.82 -23.79
CA PRO A 51 51.78 -37.91 -22.30
C PRO A 51 53.09 -37.78 -21.39
N ARG A 52 52.95 -37.68 -20.04
CA ARG A 52 53.76 -38.30 -18.89
C ARG A 52 53.50 -37.52 -17.56
N CYS A 53 53.21 -38.06 -16.36
CA CYS A 53 53.87 -38.99 -15.39
C CYS A 53 54.89 -38.30 -14.43
N GLY A 54 54.89 -38.46 -13.08
CA GLY A 54 53.95 -39.16 -12.15
C GLY A 54 54.49 -39.31 -10.69
N ALA A 55 53.73 -39.98 -9.78
CA ALA A 55 54.08 -40.34 -8.37
C ALA A 55 54.23 -39.15 -7.35
N MET A 56 54.29 -39.25 -6.01
CA MET A 56 53.89 -40.18 -4.90
C MET A 56 53.96 -39.37 -3.55
N ALA A 57 53.50 -39.73 -2.34
CA ALA A 57 52.45 -40.63 -1.77
C ALA A 57 52.32 -40.38 -0.22
N GLY A 58 51.23 -40.82 0.45
CA GLY A 58 51.05 -40.71 1.93
C GLY A 58 49.61 -40.97 2.43
N ARG A 59 49.41 -41.44 3.68
CA ARG A 59 48.10 -41.88 4.27
C ARG A 59 48.20 -42.08 5.81
N PRO A 60 47.12 -42.37 6.60
CA PRO A 60 45.66 -42.31 6.32
C PRO A 60 44.80 -41.67 7.45
N SER A 61 43.49 -41.46 7.24
CA SER A 61 42.43 -42.07 8.09
C SER A 61 41.00 -41.95 7.51
N LYS A 62 40.08 -42.70 8.14
CA LYS A 62 38.62 -42.90 8.01
C LYS A 62 37.76 -41.74 7.46
N SER A 63 36.59 -41.94 6.84
CA SER A 63 36.00 -43.08 6.11
C SER A 63 34.62 -42.70 5.53
N VAL A 64 34.41 -42.81 4.21
CA VAL A 64 33.08 -42.69 3.56
C VAL A 64 32.91 -43.84 2.56
N LYS A 65 31.71 -44.43 2.48
CA LYS A 65 31.33 -45.42 1.44
C LYS A 65 30.22 -44.85 0.56
N ALA A 66 30.31 -45.10 -0.74
CA ALA A 66 29.30 -44.70 -1.71
C ALA A 66 28.08 -45.63 -1.69
N PHE A 67 26.93 -45.12 -2.15
CA PHE A 67 25.76 -45.92 -2.50
C PHE A 67 25.82 -46.37 -3.97
N ILE A 68 25.21 -47.52 -4.24
CA ILE A 68 25.16 -48.17 -5.57
C ILE A 68 23.69 -48.22 -6.05
N THR A 69 23.49 -48.08 -7.35
CA THR A 69 22.18 -48.18 -8.02
C THR A 69 21.66 -49.62 -8.09
N PRO A 70 20.33 -49.82 -7.94
CA PRO A 70 19.66 -51.06 -8.36
C PRO A 70 18.94 -50.89 -9.71
N GLN A 71 18.97 -51.94 -10.54
CA GLN A 71 18.19 -52.03 -11.79
C GLN A 71 16.82 -52.67 -11.57
N PHE A 72 15.90 -52.47 -12.52
CA PHE A 72 14.63 -53.19 -12.62
C PHE A 72 14.84 -54.70 -12.86
N ASN A 73 13.94 -55.52 -12.30
CA ASN A 73 13.40 -56.65 -13.06
C ASN A 73 11.93 -56.94 -12.71
N ARG A 74 11.22 -57.66 -13.59
CA ARG A 74 9.76 -57.82 -13.62
C ARG A 74 9.31 -59.10 -12.89
N HIS A 75 8.21 -59.03 -12.12
CA HIS A 75 7.34 -60.19 -11.87
C HIS A 75 5.85 -59.79 -11.86
N ARG A 76 4.96 -60.77 -12.10
CA ARG A 76 3.50 -60.58 -12.28
C ARG A 76 2.76 -60.38 -10.95
N PRO A 77 1.59 -59.70 -10.94
CA PRO A 77 0.78 -59.55 -9.75
C PRO A 77 0.18 -60.88 -9.26
N ARG A 78 0.08 -61.03 -7.94
CA ARG A 78 -0.84 -61.94 -7.25
C ARG A 78 -1.66 -61.13 -6.24
N ALA A 79 -2.86 -61.62 -5.92
CA ALA A 79 -3.89 -60.83 -5.25
C ALA A 79 -3.56 -60.49 -3.79
N CYS A 80 -4.02 -59.32 -3.36
CA CYS A 80 -4.26 -59.02 -1.94
C CYS A 80 -5.69 -59.47 -1.55
N PRO A 81 -5.96 -59.78 -0.26
CA PRO A 81 -7.26 -60.29 0.17
C PRO A 81 -8.37 -59.22 0.08
N ALA A 82 -9.60 -59.69 -0.12
CA ALA A 82 -10.77 -58.83 -0.28
C ALA A 82 -11.29 -58.26 1.07
N PRO A 83 -11.85 -57.04 1.09
CA PRO A 83 -12.65 -56.55 2.21
C PRO A 83 -14.01 -57.31 2.29
N PRO A 84 -14.65 -57.38 3.47
CA PRO A 84 -15.92 -58.08 3.63
C PRO A 84 -17.07 -57.40 2.88
N GLU A 85 -17.96 -58.21 2.31
CA GLU A 85 -19.09 -57.76 1.49
C GLU A 85 -20.19 -57.09 2.33
N ILE A 86 -20.73 -55.97 1.84
CA ILE A 86 -21.98 -55.37 2.35
C ILE A 86 -23.03 -55.47 1.24
N GLY A 87 -24.05 -56.31 1.47
CA GLY A 87 -25.11 -56.59 0.50
C GLY A 87 -26.08 -55.42 0.27
N PRO A 88 -26.84 -55.43 -0.85
CA PRO A 88 -27.66 -54.30 -1.27
C PRO A 88 -28.95 -54.14 -0.46
N LEU A 89 -29.21 -52.93 0.04
CA LEU A 89 -30.50 -52.56 0.64
C LEU A 89 -31.49 -52.09 -0.44
N SER A 90 -32.63 -52.79 -0.54
CA SER A 90 -33.82 -52.33 -1.25
C SER A 90 -35.08 -52.59 -0.39
N PRO A 91 -36.18 -51.81 -0.55
CA PRO A 91 -37.11 -51.59 0.56
C PRO A 91 -38.37 -52.45 0.54
N ARG A 92 -38.81 -52.96 1.71
CA ARG A 92 -40.20 -53.42 1.93
C ARG A 92 -40.78 -53.02 3.30
N ARG A 93 -42.11 -52.85 3.30
CA ARG A 93 -42.96 -52.33 4.40
C ARG A 93 -43.27 -53.39 5.47
N LYS A 94 -43.62 -52.94 6.69
CA LYS A 94 -44.91 -53.22 7.40
C LYS A 94 -45.00 -52.46 8.76
N THR A 95 -45.96 -51.56 8.95
CA THR A 95 -47.19 -51.70 9.80
C THR A 95 -46.91 -52.07 11.27
N LEU A 96 -47.12 -51.20 12.27
CA LEU A 96 -48.38 -50.82 12.96
C LEU A 96 -48.08 -49.68 14.00
N SER A 97 -48.97 -48.91 14.65
CA SER A 97 -50.45 -48.74 14.68
C SER A 97 -50.83 -47.34 15.29
N ALA A 98 -52.13 -47.10 15.57
CA ALA A 98 -52.77 -46.27 16.64
C ALA A 98 -52.12 -44.98 17.22
N SER A 99 -52.85 -43.90 17.56
CA SER A 99 -54.30 -43.58 17.43
C SER A 99 -54.56 -42.07 17.61
N LEU A 100 -55.68 -41.56 17.07
CA LEU A 100 -56.19 -40.18 17.23
C LEU A 100 -57.20 -40.06 18.40
N PRO A 101 -57.52 -38.82 18.83
CA PRO A 101 -58.86 -38.23 18.55
C PRO A 101 -58.74 -36.97 17.66
N GLU A 102 -59.60 -36.74 16.66
CA GLU A 102 -60.99 -36.25 16.73
C GLU A 102 -61.13 -34.91 17.48
N GLY A 103 -61.67 -33.82 16.91
CA GLY A 103 -62.11 -33.50 15.53
C GLY A 103 -62.02 -31.97 15.32
N ARG A 104 -62.80 -31.26 14.50
CA ARG A 104 -63.76 -31.56 13.41
C ARG A 104 -64.08 -30.19 12.73
N VAL A 105 -64.33 -30.14 11.41
CA VAL A 105 -65.01 -29.02 10.68
C VAL A 105 -64.24 -27.67 10.59
N SER A 106 -64.39 -26.79 9.57
CA SER A 106 -64.44 -26.99 8.10
C SER A 106 -64.28 -25.66 7.33
N TRP A 107 -63.79 -25.73 6.07
CA TRP A 107 -64.13 -24.88 4.90
C TRP A 107 -63.96 -23.32 4.89
N LYS A 108 -63.49 -22.86 3.71
CA LYS A 108 -63.75 -21.58 3.00
C LYS A 108 -63.02 -20.28 3.41
N SER A 109 -61.96 -20.00 2.63
CA SER A 109 -61.95 -18.98 1.55
C SER A 109 -62.40 -17.52 1.79
N HIS A 110 -61.47 -16.62 1.42
CA HIS A 110 -61.65 -15.38 0.61
C HIS A 110 -61.81 -13.99 1.28
N ALA A 111 -61.22 -13.01 0.55
CA ALA A 111 -61.57 -11.59 0.41
C ALA A 111 -61.12 -10.53 1.45
N VAL A 112 -59.95 -9.94 1.16
CA VAL A 112 -59.64 -8.49 1.04
C VAL A 112 -60.76 -7.47 1.40
N ILE A 113 -60.44 -6.42 2.21
CA ILE A 113 -60.51 -4.97 1.86
C ILE A 113 -60.34 -4.03 3.08
N SER A 114 -59.66 -2.89 2.84
CA SER A 114 -59.64 -1.63 3.61
C SER A 114 -58.87 -1.53 4.94
N ARG A 115 -58.23 -0.35 5.12
CA ARG A 115 -57.87 0.29 6.41
C ARG A 115 -58.83 1.48 6.61
N PRO A 116 -58.98 1.97 7.85
CA PRO A 116 -58.45 3.32 8.09
C PRO A 116 -57.68 3.49 9.42
N ARG A 117 -57.20 4.71 9.67
CA ARG A 117 -56.26 5.10 10.73
C ARG A 117 -56.93 5.33 12.09
N LYS A 118 -56.20 5.07 13.19
CA LYS A 118 -56.09 5.96 14.37
C LYS A 118 -54.80 5.66 15.16
N ARG A 119 -54.31 6.61 15.95
CA ARG A 119 -53.07 6.50 16.77
C ARG A 119 -53.41 6.43 18.28
N PRO A 120 -52.67 5.68 19.10
CA PRO A 120 -52.53 5.94 20.54
C PRO A 120 -51.31 6.85 20.84
N PRO A 121 -51.23 7.50 22.04
CA PRO A 121 -50.20 8.48 22.36
C PRO A 121 -49.02 7.98 23.23
N HIS A 122 -47.91 8.74 23.12
CA HIS A 122 -46.79 8.96 24.05
C HIS A 122 -46.57 8.12 25.33
N SER A 123 -45.52 7.30 25.28
CA SER A 123 -44.32 7.39 26.14
C SER A 123 -44.41 8.10 27.52
N GLN A 124 -44.41 7.32 28.62
CA GLN A 124 -43.64 7.57 29.87
C GLN A 124 -43.87 6.43 30.89
N SER A 125 -43.01 5.40 30.94
CA SER A 125 -43.10 4.34 31.98
C SER A 125 -41.85 3.48 32.20
N LEU A 126 -41.00 3.25 31.19
CA LEU A 126 -39.89 2.27 31.27
C LEU A 126 -38.57 2.79 31.90
N ALA A 127 -38.50 4.07 32.31
CA ALA A 127 -37.27 4.65 32.90
C ALA A 127 -37.11 4.42 34.42
N LEU A 128 -38.15 3.93 35.11
CA LEU A 128 -38.18 3.79 36.57
C LEU A 128 -37.68 2.43 37.08
N ALA A 129 -37.95 1.33 36.34
CA ALA A 129 -37.58 -0.02 36.77
C ALA A 129 -36.05 -0.24 36.90
N TYR A 130 -35.24 0.46 36.09
CA TYR A 130 -33.78 0.26 36.06
C TYR A 130 -33.01 0.98 37.18
N ARG A 131 -33.67 1.81 38.01
CA ARG A 131 -33.01 2.55 39.09
C ARG A 131 -33.02 1.84 40.46
N ALA A 132 -33.88 0.84 40.65
CA ALA A 132 -34.06 0.19 41.95
C ALA A 132 -32.96 -0.83 42.32
N SER A 133 -32.27 -1.43 41.33
CA SER A 133 -31.38 -2.58 41.56
C SER A 133 -29.91 -2.22 41.90
N CYS A 134 -29.56 -0.94 42.01
CA CYS A 134 -28.18 -0.49 42.21
C CYS A 134 -27.90 0.18 43.57
N GLN A 135 -28.82 0.10 44.54
CA GLN A 135 -28.66 0.70 45.87
C GLN A 135 -28.34 -0.31 47.00
N SER A 136 -28.37 -1.61 46.74
CA SER A 136 -28.13 -2.69 47.72
C SER A 136 -26.68 -3.18 47.84
N ALA A 137 -25.70 -2.41 47.33
CA ALA A 137 -24.28 -2.80 47.27
C ALA A 137 -23.30 -1.70 47.73
N ARG A 138 -23.65 -0.94 48.78
CA ARG A 138 -22.80 0.15 49.33
C ARG A 138 -22.69 0.17 50.87
N SER A 139 -22.98 -0.95 51.54
CA SER A 139 -23.04 -1.03 53.00
C SER A 139 -22.29 -2.25 53.56
N ALA A 140 -20.99 -2.35 53.27
CA ALA A 140 -20.05 -3.25 53.92
C ALA A 140 -18.64 -2.65 53.93
N LEU A 141 -17.79 -3.09 54.87
CA LEU A 141 -16.40 -2.66 55.12
C LEU A 141 -16.22 -1.24 55.70
N ARG A 142 -15.71 -1.18 56.94
CA ARG A 142 -15.06 0.02 57.53
C ARG A 142 -13.56 0.01 57.16
N PRO A 143 -12.88 1.16 57.07
CA PRO A 143 -11.46 1.20 56.78
C PRO A 143 -10.60 1.04 58.04
N THR A 144 -9.58 0.19 57.96
CA THR A 144 -8.32 0.34 58.72
C THR A 144 -7.26 0.88 57.77
N GLY A 145 -6.37 1.76 58.27
CA GLY A 145 -5.65 2.68 57.41
C GLY A 145 -4.40 2.12 56.72
N HIS A 146 -4.16 2.56 55.48
CA HIS A 146 -2.89 3.12 55.04
C HIS A 146 -3.16 4.13 53.92
N ARG A 147 -2.53 5.32 53.98
CA ARG A 147 -2.55 6.29 52.87
C ARG A 147 -1.43 5.94 51.90
N GLU A 148 -1.75 5.87 50.61
CA GLU A 148 -0.89 6.03 49.40
C GLU A 148 -1.69 5.52 48.16
N PHE A 149 -2.45 4.44 48.31
CA PHE A 149 -3.04 3.67 47.18
C PHE A 149 -4.26 4.28 46.45
N SER A 150 -4.61 5.56 46.70
CA SER A 150 -5.93 6.10 46.33
C SER A 150 -6.07 6.60 44.88
N LEU A 151 -4.98 6.80 44.13
CA LEU A 151 -5.02 7.36 42.77
C LEU A 151 -5.19 6.30 41.67
N PHE A 152 -4.58 5.12 41.84
CA PHE A 152 -4.53 4.09 40.78
C PHE A 152 -5.89 3.43 40.51
N PHE A 153 -6.61 3.06 41.58
CA PHE A 153 -7.90 2.36 41.48
C PHE A 153 -9.01 3.19 40.80
N ARG A 154 -8.89 4.52 40.90
CA ARG A 154 -9.88 5.47 40.35
C ARG A 154 -9.71 5.69 38.84
N PHE A 155 -8.53 5.42 38.30
CA PHE A 155 -8.24 5.44 36.86
C PHE A 155 -8.76 4.18 36.13
N TRP A 156 -8.75 3.03 36.82
CA TRP A 156 -9.15 1.74 36.23
C TRP A 156 -10.67 1.62 36.05
N LEU A 157 -11.47 2.03 37.05
CA LEU A 157 -12.94 1.95 37.00
C LEU A 157 -13.57 2.81 35.88
N ASP A 158 -12.97 3.95 35.55
CA ASP A 158 -13.45 4.82 34.45
C ASP A 158 -13.26 4.14 33.08
N ARG A 159 -12.19 3.34 32.91
CA ARG A 159 -11.95 2.54 31.70
C ARG A 159 -12.93 1.39 31.53
N ALA A 160 -13.41 0.79 32.63
CA ALA A 160 -14.38 -0.30 32.60
C ALA A 160 -15.78 0.17 32.15
N SER A 161 -16.21 1.36 32.58
CA SER A 161 -17.55 1.89 32.27
C SER A 161 -17.77 2.21 30.78
N ALA A 162 -16.70 2.42 30.00
CA ALA A 162 -16.77 2.85 28.60
C ALA A 162 -17.06 1.70 27.60
N ARG A 163 -16.93 0.43 28.00
CA ARG A 163 -16.91 -0.72 27.06
C ARG A 163 -18.23 -1.50 26.94
N SER A 164 -19.30 -1.09 27.63
CA SER A 164 -20.56 -1.85 27.72
C SER A 164 -21.80 -1.06 27.28
N ARG A 165 -21.81 -0.49 26.06
CA ARG A 165 -23.04 0.08 25.46
C ARG A 165 -23.05 0.18 23.92
N MET A 166 -22.89 -0.95 23.23
CA MET A 166 -23.11 -0.99 21.78
C MET A 166 -23.74 -2.32 21.31
N VAL A 167 -25.08 -2.42 21.43
CA VAL A 167 -25.88 -3.47 20.79
C VAL A 167 -27.10 -2.83 20.12
N LEU A 168 -27.18 -3.03 18.81
CA LEU A 168 -28.32 -2.96 17.89
C LEU A 168 -29.66 -2.39 18.39
N THR A 169 -30.04 -1.23 17.84
CA THR A 169 -31.42 -0.98 17.38
C THR A 169 -31.37 -0.37 15.98
N SER A 170 -32.02 -1.01 15.01
CA SER A 170 -32.07 -0.58 13.60
C SER A 170 -33.22 0.39 13.31
N GLY A 171 -33.15 1.11 12.19
CA GLY A 171 -34.35 1.64 11.53
C GLY A 171 -34.92 3.00 12.01
N ALA A 172 -34.08 4.01 12.26
CA ALA A 172 -34.54 5.41 12.40
C ALA A 172 -34.08 6.28 11.22
N ARG A 173 -35.00 7.05 10.63
CA ARG A 173 -34.70 7.98 9.51
C ARG A 173 -33.84 9.14 10.01
N TYR A 174 -32.74 9.42 9.31
CA TYR A 174 -31.77 10.46 9.66
C TYR A 174 -32.32 11.88 9.38
N GLN A 175 -33.17 12.39 10.27
CA GLN A 175 -33.70 13.76 10.18
C GLN A 175 -32.67 14.79 10.66
N ASN A 176 -31.82 15.22 9.72
CA ASN A 176 -31.06 16.49 9.70
C ASN A 176 -30.84 17.17 11.08
N THR A 177 -30.04 16.54 11.94
CA THR A 177 -29.61 17.14 13.19
C THR A 177 -28.64 18.29 12.91
N LYS A 178 -28.97 19.49 13.41
CA LYS A 178 -28.24 20.74 13.16
C LYS A 178 -26.72 20.55 13.31
N LYS A 179 -25.96 21.04 12.32
CA LYS A 179 -24.47 21.03 12.33
C LYS A 179 -23.94 21.46 13.70
N PRO A 180 -22.93 20.76 14.27
CA PRO A 180 -22.33 21.20 15.52
C PRO A 180 -21.83 22.64 15.37
N ARG A 181 -22.15 23.50 16.35
CA ARG A 181 -21.67 24.89 16.35
C ARG A 181 -20.15 24.85 16.37
N ARG A 182 -19.52 25.51 15.38
CA ARG A 182 -18.06 25.70 15.36
C ARG A 182 -17.61 26.26 16.72
N PRO A 183 -16.53 25.74 17.34
CA PRO A 183 -15.93 26.40 18.49
C PRO A 183 -15.54 27.83 18.12
N LYS A 184 -15.58 28.76 19.08
CA LYS A 184 -15.10 30.13 18.85
C LYS A 184 -13.62 30.07 18.44
N LYS A 185 -13.23 30.75 17.35
CA LYS A 185 -11.81 30.91 16.96
C LYS A 185 -11.04 31.55 18.13
N THR A 186 -10.03 30.86 18.66
CA THR A 186 -9.14 31.38 19.73
C THR A 186 -7.67 30.96 19.57
N THR A 187 -7.26 30.46 18.40
CA THR A 187 -5.90 29.93 18.15
C THR A 187 -5.30 30.59 16.90
N MET A 188 -4.48 31.63 17.09
CA MET A 188 -3.80 32.44 16.04
C MET A 188 -2.72 31.67 15.23
N PHE A 189 -2.81 30.34 15.15
CA PHE A 189 -1.77 29.48 14.58
C PHE A 189 -2.35 28.09 14.25
N CYS A 190 -1.93 27.52 13.12
CA CYS A 190 -2.12 26.12 12.75
C CYS A 190 -0.78 25.49 12.31
N HIS A 191 -0.51 24.25 12.69
CA HIS A 191 0.70 23.54 12.21
C HIS A 191 0.54 23.16 10.73
N LEU A 192 1.48 23.63 9.90
CA LEU A 192 1.51 23.37 8.45
C LEU A 192 2.63 22.43 7.99
N HIS A 193 3.61 22.13 8.85
CA HIS A 193 4.73 21.23 8.56
C HIS A 193 4.83 20.21 9.70
N VAL A 194 4.38 18.98 9.44
CA VAL A 194 4.30 17.88 10.42
C VAL A 194 4.56 16.55 9.73
N HIS A 195 5.53 15.79 10.25
CA HIS A 195 5.88 14.46 9.79
C HIS A 195 5.27 13.38 10.69
N SER A 196 4.66 12.36 10.09
CA SER A 196 4.25 11.16 10.81
C SER A 196 5.30 10.05 10.68
N GLN A 197 5.03 8.91 11.31
CA GLN A 197 5.77 7.67 11.12
C GLN A 197 5.85 7.21 9.64
N PHE A 198 5.01 7.77 8.75
CA PHE A 198 5.08 7.55 7.31
C PHE A 198 6.16 8.37 6.57
N SER A 199 6.90 9.26 7.25
CA SER A 199 8.24 9.68 6.78
C SER A 199 9.32 8.59 6.99
N PHE A 200 8.94 7.34 7.27
CA PHE A 200 9.79 6.14 7.40
C PHE A 200 10.96 6.29 8.37
N LEU A 201 10.66 6.11 9.66
CA LEU A 201 11.61 6.26 10.78
C LEU A 201 12.25 7.66 10.86
N ASP A 202 11.45 8.69 10.56
CA ASP A 202 11.83 10.09 10.73
C ASP A 202 10.90 10.78 11.73
N GLY A 203 9.68 11.12 11.30
CA GLY A 203 8.58 11.34 12.24
C GLY A 203 8.32 10.07 13.07
N VAL A 204 7.90 10.24 14.32
CA VAL A 204 7.49 9.14 15.22
C VAL A 204 6.02 9.25 15.64
N LEU A 205 5.30 10.23 15.09
CA LEU A 205 3.88 10.47 15.32
C LEU A 205 3.01 9.48 14.53
N ARG A 206 2.06 8.79 15.17
CA ARG A 206 0.99 8.12 14.41
C ARG A 206 0.03 9.19 13.88
N PRO A 207 -0.47 9.12 12.63
CA PRO A 207 -1.39 10.13 12.11
C PRO A 207 -2.65 10.36 12.97
N GLY A 208 -3.08 9.35 13.73
CA GLY A 208 -4.16 9.49 14.70
C GLY A 208 -3.83 10.38 15.90
N GLU A 209 -2.59 10.33 16.39
CA GLU A 209 -2.10 11.07 17.56
C GLU A 209 -1.92 12.56 17.24
N ILE A 210 -1.49 12.88 16.01
CA ILE A 210 -1.40 14.25 15.48
C ILE A 210 -2.77 14.96 15.62
N VAL A 211 -3.83 14.29 15.16
CA VAL A 211 -5.21 14.81 15.24
C VAL A 211 -5.70 14.87 16.69
N GLU A 212 -5.44 13.84 17.50
CA GLU A 212 -5.86 13.81 18.91
C GLU A 212 -5.15 14.87 19.76
N TRP A 213 -3.90 15.21 19.44
CA TRP A 213 -3.20 16.36 20.02
C TRP A 213 -3.83 17.67 19.55
N ALA A 214 -4.04 17.87 18.24
CA ALA A 214 -4.63 19.10 17.69
C ALA A 214 -6.04 19.37 18.26
N CYS A 215 -6.84 18.31 18.41
CA CYS A 215 -8.16 18.35 19.03
C CYS A 215 -8.09 18.79 20.51
N ARG A 216 -7.15 18.23 21.29
CA ARG A 216 -6.90 18.64 22.69
C ARG A 216 -6.48 20.11 22.80
N GLN A 217 -5.63 20.59 21.88
CA GLN A 217 -5.21 21.99 21.81
C GLN A 217 -6.27 22.93 21.20
N ARG A 218 -7.41 22.41 20.76
CA ARG A 218 -8.50 23.15 20.10
C ARG A 218 -8.05 23.89 18.81
N MET A 219 -7.01 23.39 18.14
CA MET A 219 -6.57 23.95 16.86
C MET A 219 -7.65 23.74 15.79
N ALA A 220 -7.89 24.76 14.97
CA ALA A 220 -8.91 24.71 13.92
C ALA A 220 -8.53 23.76 12.77
N ALA A 221 -7.24 23.71 12.44
CA ALA A 221 -6.68 22.86 11.40
C ALA A 221 -5.30 22.31 11.81
N ILE A 222 -4.88 21.23 11.16
CA ILE A 222 -3.50 20.73 11.19
C ILE A 222 -3.18 20.04 9.86
N ALA A 223 -1.95 20.19 9.38
CA ALA A 223 -1.44 19.50 8.21
C ALA A 223 -0.81 18.15 8.56
N LEU A 224 -0.78 17.27 7.56
CA LEU A 224 0.16 16.16 7.47
C LEU A 224 0.98 16.35 6.19
N THR A 225 2.29 16.32 6.33
CA THR A 225 3.27 16.60 5.27
C THR A 225 4.40 15.58 5.33
N ASP A 226 4.05 14.29 5.17
CA ASP A 226 5.05 13.21 5.15
C ASP A 226 6.06 13.43 4.01
N THR A 227 7.28 12.93 4.22
CA THR A 227 8.41 13.19 3.34
C THR A 227 8.29 12.41 2.04
N ASN A 228 8.25 13.15 0.94
CA ASN A 228 8.17 12.68 -0.44
C ASN A 228 6.97 11.75 -0.73
N GLY A 229 5.86 11.89 -0.01
CA GLY A 229 4.67 11.11 -0.30
C GLY A 229 3.42 11.37 0.54
N PHE A 230 2.31 10.73 0.14
CA PHE A 230 1.00 10.85 0.78
C PHE A 230 0.59 9.62 1.60
N TYR A 231 1.53 8.75 1.99
CA TYR A 231 1.27 7.41 2.54
C TYR A 231 0.27 7.41 3.72
N GLY A 232 0.39 8.38 4.65
CA GLY A 232 -0.49 8.51 5.83
C GLY A 232 -1.80 9.30 5.62
N ALA A 233 -2.05 9.86 4.42
CA ALA A 233 -3.04 10.92 4.21
C ALA A 233 -4.50 10.51 4.46
N ILE A 234 -4.93 9.32 4.01
CA ILE A 234 -6.34 8.89 4.16
C ILE A 234 -6.69 8.51 5.60
N PRO A 235 -5.86 7.73 6.35
CA PRO A 235 -6.05 7.52 7.78
C PRO A 235 -6.09 8.83 8.59
N PHE A 236 -5.19 9.77 8.27
CA PHE A 236 -5.16 11.11 8.87
C PHE A 236 -6.46 11.89 8.62
N TRP A 237 -6.88 12.01 7.35
CA TRP A 237 -8.11 12.71 6.96
C TRP A 237 -9.33 12.09 7.64
N LYS A 238 -9.47 10.75 7.63
CA LYS A 238 -10.57 10.04 8.30
C LYS A 238 -10.64 10.37 9.79
N LYS A 239 -9.50 10.38 10.49
CA LYS A 239 -9.44 10.75 11.93
C LYS A 239 -9.77 12.23 12.15
N ALA A 240 -9.21 13.13 11.35
CA ALA A 240 -9.44 14.57 11.44
C ALA A 240 -10.92 14.92 11.31
N ARG A 241 -11.57 14.40 10.27
CA ARG A 241 -13.02 14.56 10.03
C ARG A 241 -13.86 13.99 11.18
N ALA A 242 -13.49 12.83 11.73
CA ALA A 242 -14.19 12.23 12.87
C ALA A 242 -14.06 13.04 14.18
N LEU A 243 -12.95 13.74 14.39
CA LEU A 243 -12.71 14.59 15.57
C LEU A 243 -13.03 16.09 15.34
N GLY A 244 -13.53 16.46 14.16
CA GLY A 244 -13.92 17.84 13.84
C GLY A 244 -12.76 18.82 13.63
N VAL A 245 -11.53 18.32 13.53
CA VAL A 245 -10.34 19.12 13.16
C VAL A 245 -10.27 19.18 11.64
N LYS A 246 -9.92 20.33 11.05
CA LYS A 246 -9.75 20.45 9.59
C LYS A 246 -8.42 19.79 9.15
N PRO A 247 -8.43 18.71 8.37
CA PRO A 247 -7.20 18.18 7.78
C PRO A 247 -6.70 19.09 6.66
N ILE A 248 -5.39 19.26 6.59
CA ILE A 248 -4.69 19.77 5.41
C ILE A 248 -3.78 18.63 4.94
N ILE A 249 -3.82 18.32 3.64
CA ILE A 249 -2.99 17.25 3.05
C ILE A 249 -1.88 17.87 2.23
N GLY A 250 -0.67 17.37 2.43
CA GLY A 250 0.52 17.83 1.72
C GLY A 250 1.66 16.82 1.81
N ALA A 251 2.83 17.26 1.37
CA ALA A 251 4.09 16.53 1.49
C ALA A 251 5.24 17.53 1.62
N GLU A 252 6.28 17.16 2.37
CA GLU A 252 7.61 17.78 2.21
C GLU A 252 8.27 17.12 0.98
N VAL A 253 8.79 17.90 0.04
CA VAL A 253 9.48 17.39 -1.15
C VAL A 253 10.87 18.02 -1.27
N ASP A 254 11.86 17.19 -1.56
CA ASP A 254 13.27 17.56 -1.71
C ASP A 254 13.84 17.13 -3.07
N GLU A 255 15.08 17.54 -3.37
CA GLU A 255 15.84 16.96 -4.48
C GLU A 255 16.20 15.48 -4.18
N PRO A 256 16.28 14.60 -5.19
CA PRO A 256 16.86 13.27 -5.06
C PRO A 256 18.36 13.33 -4.72
N ASP A 257 18.83 12.40 -3.87
CA ASP A 257 20.23 12.31 -3.48
C ASP A 257 21.07 11.67 -4.60
N GLU A 258 22.10 12.36 -5.09
CA GLU A 258 23.00 11.86 -6.15
C GLU A 258 23.59 10.48 -5.81
N ALA A 259 23.96 10.28 -4.54
CA ALA A 259 24.53 9.03 -4.02
C ALA A 259 23.59 7.81 -4.20
N ALA A 260 22.27 8.01 -4.30
CA ALA A 260 21.30 6.93 -4.51
C ALA A 260 21.35 6.33 -5.94
N HIS A 261 22.18 6.90 -6.83
CA HIS A 261 22.24 6.57 -8.24
C HIS A 261 23.62 6.09 -8.72
N ALA A 262 24.70 6.44 -8.03
CA ALA A 262 26.05 5.95 -8.34
C ALA A 262 26.14 4.41 -8.27
N GLU A 263 25.73 3.79 -7.15
CA GLU A 263 25.74 2.32 -6.94
C GLU A 263 24.91 1.53 -7.97
N LYS A 264 24.06 2.19 -8.75
CA LYS A 264 23.24 1.56 -9.80
C LYS A 264 23.72 1.85 -11.23
N ALA A 265 24.61 2.82 -11.41
CA ALA A 265 25.20 3.11 -12.71
C ALA A 265 26.32 2.10 -13.03
N GLU A 266 27.25 1.89 -12.11
CA GLU A 266 28.39 0.97 -12.29
C GLU A 266 27.92 -0.48 -12.48
N ALA A 267 26.81 -0.88 -11.84
CA ALA A 267 26.18 -2.19 -12.02
C ALA A 267 25.42 -2.38 -13.35
N SER A 268 25.47 -1.40 -14.28
CA SER A 268 24.69 -1.43 -15.52
C SER A 268 25.50 -1.39 -16.83
N ASP A 269 26.80 -1.09 -16.77
CA ASP A 269 27.61 -0.81 -17.99
C ASP A 269 28.34 -2.05 -18.56
N GLU A 270 28.41 -3.18 -17.82
CA GLU A 270 28.98 -4.45 -18.33
C GLU A 270 27.96 -5.41 -18.96
N SER A 271 26.65 -5.09 -18.97
CA SER A 271 25.59 -5.99 -19.50
C SER A 271 24.83 -5.43 -20.72
N ALA A 272 25.51 -4.68 -21.59
CA ALA A 272 24.94 -4.13 -22.83
C ALA A 272 24.79 -5.18 -23.95
N GLY A 273 24.07 -6.28 -23.70
CA GLY A 273 23.86 -7.36 -24.69
C GLY A 273 22.64 -8.23 -24.40
N ALA A 274 21.66 -8.20 -25.32
CA ALA A 274 20.41 -8.98 -25.31
C ALA A 274 19.54 -8.84 -24.04
N GLY A 275 18.53 -7.97 -24.09
CA GLY A 275 17.62 -7.73 -22.96
C GLY A 275 16.72 -8.92 -22.62
N GLY A 276 17.03 -9.62 -21.53
CA GLY A 276 16.12 -10.51 -20.83
C GLY A 276 15.49 -9.80 -19.63
N MET A 277 14.18 -9.98 -19.40
CA MET A 277 13.59 -9.67 -18.10
C MET A 277 14.13 -10.65 -17.07
N GLY A 278 14.82 -10.15 -16.04
CA GLY A 278 15.34 -10.98 -14.96
C GLY A 278 14.22 -11.75 -14.25
N GLU A 279 14.49 -13.00 -13.88
CA GLU A 279 13.49 -13.89 -13.27
C GLU A 279 12.98 -13.29 -11.95
N TRP A 280 11.66 -13.21 -11.79
CA TRP A 280 11.01 -12.66 -10.60
C TRP A 280 11.05 -13.65 -9.44
N GLY A 281 12.23 -13.75 -8.84
CA GLY A 281 12.50 -14.56 -7.67
C GLY A 281 11.52 -14.30 -6.53
N GLU A 282 10.80 -15.37 -6.21
CA GLU A 282 10.13 -15.74 -4.96
C GLU A 282 10.03 -14.67 -3.85
N SER A 283 8.79 -14.36 -3.44
CA SER A 283 8.47 -13.90 -2.08
C SER A 283 6.99 -14.11 -1.74
N CYS A 284 6.50 -15.32 -2.01
CA CYS A 284 5.18 -15.82 -1.60
C CYS A 284 5.33 -17.25 -1.08
N GLY A 285 6.13 -17.39 -0.02
CA GLY A 285 6.15 -18.56 0.85
C GLY A 285 5.45 -18.23 2.15
N LEU A 286 4.41 -18.98 2.48
CA LEU A 286 4.27 -19.46 3.85
C LEU A 286 5.33 -20.55 4.03
N ASP A 287 5.80 -20.71 5.26
CA ASP A 287 6.85 -21.65 5.68
C ASP A 287 8.28 -21.33 5.17
N GLY A 288 9.27 -21.48 6.06
CA GLY A 288 10.68 -21.16 5.84
C GLY A 288 11.22 -20.10 6.80
N GLU A 289 12.22 -20.47 7.62
CA GLU A 289 12.93 -19.52 8.49
C GLU A 289 13.88 -18.67 7.65
N ILE A 290 13.67 -17.35 7.61
CA ILE A 290 14.56 -16.43 6.90
C ILE A 290 15.62 -15.89 7.85
N GLU A 291 16.70 -16.65 8.02
CA GLU A 291 17.98 -16.06 8.45
C GLU A 291 18.52 -15.17 7.31
N GLY A 292 18.91 -13.93 7.63
CA GLY A 292 19.72 -13.10 6.73
C GLY A 292 19.05 -12.49 5.50
N PHE A 293 17.83 -11.91 5.57
CA PHE A 293 17.28 -11.13 4.44
C PHE A 293 17.90 -9.73 4.30
N GLU A 294 19.20 -9.65 3.98
CA GLU A 294 19.88 -8.40 3.61
C GLU A 294 19.56 -7.97 2.16
N GLY A 295 18.29 -8.09 1.76
CA GLY A 295 17.79 -7.79 0.41
C GLY A 295 16.53 -6.92 0.35
N GLY A 296 16.00 -6.49 1.49
CA GLY A 296 14.92 -5.50 1.53
C GLY A 296 15.47 -4.11 1.19
N GLY A 297 15.07 -3.55 0.05
CA GLY A 297 15.55 -2.25 -0.42
C GLY A 297 15.31 -1.14 0.61
N THR A 298 16.38 -0.77 1.33
CA THR A 298 16.33 0.23 2.40
C THR A 298 15.73 1.54 1.88
N PRO A 299 14.86 2.24 2.64
CA PRO A 299 14.60 3.65 2.37
C PRO A 299 15.96 4.38 2.34
N THR A 300 16.21 5.22 1.34
CA THR A 300 17.46 6.00 1.30
C THR A 300 17.53 6.85 2.56
N ILE A 301 18.53 6.61 3.41
CA ILE A 301 18.58 7.26 4.72
C ILE A 301 19.14 8.65 4.53
N ARG A 302 18.26 9.65 4.62
CA ARG A 302 18.55 11.04 4.26
C ARG A 302 18.98 11.87 5.47
N PRO A 303 19.85 12.89 5.28
CA PRO A 303 19.91 14.01 6.21
C PRO A 303 18.54 14.71 6.29
N LEU A 304 18.23 15.29 7.44
CA LEU A 304 17.03 16.12 7.65
C LEU A 304 17.35 17.60 7.41
N ASN A 305 18.60 18.00 7.64
CA ASN A 305 19.10 19.33 7.28
C ASN A 305 19.43 19.38 5.77
N ARG A 306 18.40 19.39 4.92
CA ARG A 306 18.50 19.38 3.44
C ARG A 306 18.66 20.80 2.90
N GLN A 307 19.41 20.97 1.81
CA GLN A 307 19.71 22.30 1.24
C GLN A 307 18.59 22.86 0.36
N ARG A 308 17.86 22.00 -0.35
CA ARG A 308 16.71 22.37 -1.20
C ARG A 308 15.52 21.49 -0.85
N ARG A 309 14.46 22.08 -0.29
CA ARG A 309 13.17 21.43 -0.02
C ARG A 309 12.02 22.41 -0.08
N ALA A 310 10.81 21.91 -0.25
CA ALA A 310 9.58 22.68 -0.12
C ALA A 310 8.44 21.83 0.44
N VAL A 311 7.61 22.42 1.32
CA VAL A 311 6.35 21.84 1.78
C VAL A 311 5.23 22.25 0.83
N LEU A 312 4.51 21.26 0.31
CA LEU A 312 3.46 21.43 -0.69
C LEU A 312 2.11 21.09 -0.05
N LEU A 313 1.15 22.01 -0.07
CA LEU A 313 -0.18 21.82 0.53
C LEU A 313 -1.28 21.91 -0.53
N ALA A 314 -2.13 20.90 -0.62
CA ALA A 314 -3.25 20.87 -1.57
C ALA A 314 -4.38 21.81 -1.14
N ARG A 315 -4.83 22.73 -2.02
CA ARG A 315 -6.04 23.52 -1.76
C ARG A 315 -7.32 22.75 -2.06
N ASP A 316 -7.31 21.92 -3.10
CA ASP A 316 -8.40 21.04 -3.50
C ASP A 316 -7.87 19.83 -4.28
N ARG A 317 -8.76 19.10 -4.98
CA ARG A 317 -8.38 17.90 -5.74
C ARG A 317 -7.42 18.18 -6.90
N THR A 318 -7.47 19.36 -7.52
CA THR A 318 -6.54 19.72 -8.60
C THR A 318 -5.15 19.97 -8.02
N GLY A 319 -5.05 20.67 -6.89
CA GLY A 319 -3.80 20.81 -6.15
C GLY A 319 -3.22 19.48 -5.67
N TYR A 320 -4.08 18.60 -5.14
CA TYR A 320 -3.71 17.25 -4.68
C TYR A 320 -3.13 16.41 -5.84
N ALA A 321 -3.81 16.37 -6.98
CA ALA A 321 -3.35 15.65 -8.17
C ALA A 321 -2.02 16.20 -8.73
N ALA A 322 -1.88 17.53 -8.78
CA ALA A 322 -0.65 18.17 -9.26
C ALA A 322 0.57 17.88 -8.36
N ILE A 323 0.38 17.92 -7.04
CA ILE A 323 1.42 17.50 -6.08
C ILE A 323 1.71 16.00 -6.21
N GLY A 324 0.68 15.17 -6.36
CA GLY A 324 0.83 13.72 -6.58
C GLY A 324 1.61 13.38 -7.86
N ALA A 325 1.41 14.14 -8.94
CA ALA A 325 2.17 14.02 -10.17
C ALA A 325 3.63 14.49 -10.02
N LEU A 326 3.88 15.57 -9.26
CA LEU A 326 5.23 16.05 -8.94
C LEU A 326 6.02 15.01 -8.12
N ILE A 327 5.42 14.49 -7.04
CA ILE A 327 6.00 13.40 -6.23
C ILE A 327 6.27 12.17 -7.11
N THR A 328 5.33 11.80 -7.98
CA THR A 328 5.48 10.66 -8.89
C THR A 328 6.65 10.86 -9.87
N ARG A 329 6.85 12.05 -10.43
CA ARG A 329 8.02 12.34 -11.28
C ARG A 329 9.33 12.21 -10.49
N ARG A 330 9.37 12.72 -9.25
CA ARG A 330 10.52 12.57 -8.34
C ARG A 330 10.86 11.10 -8.06
N GLN A 331 9.84 10.29 -7.74
CA GLN A 331 10.02 8.90 -7.31
C GLN A 331 10.27 7.92 -8.49
N LEU A 332 9.77 8.23 -9.70
CA LEU A 332 9.90 7.35 -10.87
C LEU A 332 11.03 7.75 -11.84
N GLN A 333 11.44 9.02 -11.86
CA GLN A 333 12.43 9.60 -12.79
C GLN A 333 13.44 10.56 -12.08
N PRO A 334 14.06 10.20 -10.95
CA PRO A 334 14.84 11.13 -10.14
C PRO A 334 16.02 11.77 -10.88
N GLN A 335 16.67 11.07 -11.82
CA GLN A 335 17.77 11.61 -12.64
C GLN A 335 17.34 12.70 -13.64
N ARG A 336 16.04 12.99 -13.73
CA ARG A 336 15.46 14.08 -14.54
C ARG A 336 14.69 15.08 -13.69
N PHE A 337 14.57 14.85 -12.38
CA PHE A 337 13.89 15.77 -11.47
C PHE A 337 14.76 17.01 -11.23
N ASP A 338 14.10 18.13 -10.98
CA ASP A 338 14.70 19.40 -10.57
C ASP A 338 13.62 20.15 -9.79
N LEU A 339 13.85 20.42 -8.51
CA LEU A 339 12.80 20.91 -7.63
C LEU A 339 12.31 22.31 -8.06
N ALA A 340 13.21 23.20 -8.48
CA ALA A 340 12.86 24.56 -8.90
C ALA A 340 11.90 24.57 -10.11
N ARG A 341 12.21 23.81 -11.16
CA ARG A 341 11.38 23.68 -12.37
C ARG A 341 10.06 22.98 -12.10
N GLU A 342 10.04 21.97 -11.22
CA GLU A 342 8.81 21.27 -10.85
C GLU A 342 7.89 22.12 -9.96
N LEU A 343 8.46 22.96 -9.07
CA LEU A 343 7.72 23.96 -8.28
C LEU A 343 7.23 25.13 -9.14
N ASN A 344 8.02 25.59 -10.12
CA ASN A 344 7.57 26.55 -11.14
C ASN A 344 6.33 26.01 -11.86
N ARG A 345 6.41 24.78 -12.38
CA ARG A 345 5.27 24.10 -13.01
C ARG A 345 4.07 23.99 -12.07
N LEU A 346 4.27 23.61 -10.81
CA LEU A 346 3.18 23.49 -9.84
C LEU A 346 2.47 24.84 -9.60
N LEU A 347 3.21 25.94 -9.47
CA LEU A 347 2.64 27.27 -9.23
C LEU A 347 1.92 27.82 -10.48
N GLU A 348 2.41 27.49 -11.67
CA GLU A 348 1.82 27.89 -12.96
C GLU A 348 0.62 27.03 -13.36
N GLU A 349 0.81 25.72 -13.59
CA GLU A 349 -0.22 24.80 -14.09
C GLU A 349 -1.37 24.61 -13.10
N SER A 350 -1.09 24.66 -11.79
CA SER A 350 -2.17 24.47 -10.81
C SER A 350 -3.08 25.68 -10.68
N GLY A 351 -2.77 26.86 -11.25
CA GLY A 351 -3.64 28.04 -11.12
C GLY A 351 -3.91 28.39 -9.65
N GLU A 352 -2.83 28.53 -8.88
CA GLU A 352 -2.80 28.67 -7.42
C GLU A 352 -3.35 27.49 -6.58
N ARG A 353 -3.75 26.34 -7.15
CA ARG A 353 -4.46 25.26 -6.39
C ARG A 353 -3.57 24.53 -5.38
N ALA A 354 -2.29 24.84 -5.29
CA ALA A 354 -1.37 24.40 -4.24
C ALA A 354 -0.70 25.60 -3.55
N TYR A 355 -0.34 25.43 -2.28
CA TYR A 355 0.62 26.30 -1.60
C TYR A 355 2.01 25.65 -1.60
N VAL A 356 3.05 26.48 -1.73
CA VAL A 356 4.47 26.10 -1.67
C VAL A 356 5.12 26.91 -0.56
N LEU A 357 5.67 26.24 0.44
CA LEU A 357 6.47 26.83 1.52
C LEU A 357 7.91 26.34 1.34
N THR A 358 8.93 27.17 1.46
CA THR A 358 10.34 26.72 1.38
C THR A 358 11.25 27.45 2.35
N ASP A 359 12.17 26.72 2.98
CA ASP A 359 13.25 27.27 3.82
C ASP A 359 14.55 27.57 3.05
N ALA A 360 14.54 27.42 1.71
CA ALA A 360 15.69 27.61 0.82
C ALA A 360 15.64 28.96 0.05
N PRO A 361 16.57 29.90 0.28
CA PRO A 361 16.57 31.21 -0.39
C PRO A 361 16.85 31.16 -1.90
N ASP A 362 17.63 30.19 -2.37
CA ASP A 362 17.93 29.97 -3.79
C ASP A 362 16.67 29.58 -4.58
N LEU A 363 15.83 28.71 -4.00
CA LEU A 363 14.53 28.38 -4.60
C LEU A 363 13.65 29.62 -4.73
N ILE A 364 13.62 30.54 -3.76
CA ILE A 364 12.85 31.80 -3.89
C ILE A 364 13.32 32.64 -5.10
N ASP A 365 14.62 32.67 -5.34
CA ASP A 365 15.23 33.44 -6.42
C ASP A 365 14.98 32.81 -7.81
N GLU A 366 15.06 31.48 -7.92
CA GLU A 366 14.76 30.70 -9.15
C GLU A 366 13.25 30.56 -9.44
N LEU A 367 12.42 30.65 -8.41
CA LEU A 367 10.96 30.74 -8.51
C LEU A 367 10.47 32.17 -8.85
N GLY A 368 11.38 33.09 -9.18
CA GLY A 368 11.05 34.43 -9.65
C GLY A 368 10.57 35.43 -8.59
N GLY A 369 10.66 35.08 -7.30
CA GLY A 369 10.19 35.94 -6.20
C GLY A 369 8.66 35.89 -5.99
N ALA A 370 8.06 37.05 -5.70
CA ALA A 370 6.65 37.15 -5.29
C ALA A 370 5.66 36.54 -6.30
N ARG A 371 5.05 35.40 -5.92
CA ARG A 371 3.95 34.77 -6.65
C ARG A 371 2.83 34.32 -5.70
N PRO A 372 1.56 34.29 -6.15
CA PRO A 372 0.48 33.67 -5.40
C PRO A 372 0.83 32.21 -5.06
N GLY A 373 0.43 31.75 -3.87
CA GLY A 373 0.72 30.40 -3.41
C GLY A 373 2.13 30.17 -2.80
N LEU A 374 3.12 31.01 -3.11
CA LEU A 374 4.50 30.85 -2.63
C LEU A 374 4.76 31.62 -1.32
N PHE A 375 5.38 30.93 -0.35
CA PHE A 375 5.76 31.47 0.95
C PHE A 375 7.19 31.05 1.35
N ALA A 376 7.87 31.93 2.09
CA ALA A 376 9.15 31.66 2.73
C ALA A 376 8.94 31.09 4.14
N GLU A 377 9.50 29.92 4.43
CA GLU A 377 9.21 29.14 5.64
C GLU A 377 10.19 29.44 6.78
N LEU A 378 9.70 30.07 7.84
CA LEU A 378 10.46 30.36 9.05
C LEU A 378 10.25 29.23 10.08
N VAL A 379 11.12 28.22 10.05
CA VAL A 379 11.14 27.10 11.00
C VAL A 379 11.65 27.58 12.37
N LEU A 380 10.79 27.64 13.39
CA LEU A 380 11.06 28.37 14.64
C LEU A 380 11.86 27.58 15.69
N THR A 381 13.08 27.19 15.35
CA THR A 381 14.05 26.56 16.26
C THR A 381 15.29 27.44 16.52
N PRO A 382 16.04 27.21 17.61
CA PRO A 382 17.25 27.97 17.93
C PRO A 382 18.35 27.87 16.85
N ARG A 383 18.64 26.67 16.30
CA ARG A 383 19.69 26.48 15.29
C ARG A 383 19.33 27.14 13.96
N ARG A 384 18.05 27.14 13.58
CA ARG A 384 17.56 27.79 12.34
C ARG A 384 17.57 29.32 12.40
N ARG A 385 17.71 29.96 13.57
CA ARG A 385 17.62 31.43 13.73
C ARG A 385 18.51 32.25 12.78
N ALA A 386 19.70 31.76 12.42
CA ALA A 386 20.59 32.42 11.46
C ALA A 386 20.12 32.24 10.00
N ALA A 387 19.63 31.06 9.64
CA ALA A 387 19.06 30.77 8.32
C ALA A 387 17.76 31.55 8.10
N ASN A 388 16.84 31.52 9.07
CA ASN A 388 15.58 32.27 9.06
C ASN A 388 15.78 33.77 8.83
N ARG A 389 16.87 34.35 9.32
CA ARG A 389 17.20 35.76 9.06
C ARG A 389 17.53 35.99 7.59
N ARG A 390 18.46 35.20 7.03
CA ARG A 390 18.84 35.29 5.60
C ARG A 390 17.65 35.05 4.67
N LEU A 391 16.81 34.08 5.03
CA LEU A 391 15.58 33.75 4.31
C LEU A 391 14.55 34.89 4.40
N TYR A 392 14.37 35.51 5.58
CA TYR A 392 13.52 36.68 5.75
C TYR A 392 14.03 37.88 4.93
N GLU A 393 15.34 38.12 4.92
CA GLU A 393 15.99 39.18 4.15
C GLU A 393 15.80 38.97 2.64
N ALA A 394 16.06 37.76 2.13
CA ALA A 394 15.84 37.38 0.73
C ALA A 394 14.36 37.46 0.32
N ALA A 395 13.45 36.89 1.13
CA ALA A 395 12.01 36.93 0.89
C ALA A 395 11.50 38.38 0.84
N THR A 396 11.94 39.24 1.77
CA THR A 396 11.59 40.67 1.79
C THR A 396 12.09 41.37 0.52
N ALA A 397 13.34 41.12 0.10
CA ALA A 397 13.91 41.71 -1.11
C ALA A 397 13.20 41.27 -2.40
N ARG A 398 12.59 40.07 -2.41
CA ARG A 398 11.80 39.53 -3.53
C ARG A 398 10.28 39.70 -3.38
N GLY A 399 9.80 40.36 -2.33
CA GLY A 399 8.38 40.55 -2.03
C GLY A 399 7.61 39.27 -1.62
N VAL A 400 8.31 38.17 -1.33
CA VAL A 400 7.71 36.90 -0.92
C VAL A 400 7.23 36.97 0.54
N ARG A 401 6.04 36.43 0.79
CA ARG A 401 5.42 36.42 2.12
C ARG A 401 6.04 35.35 3.01
N VAL A 402 6.31 35.67 4.27
CA VAL A 402 6.80 34.70 5.26
C VAL A 402 5.66 33.97 5.98
N VAL A 403 5.90 32.71 6.34
CA VAL A 403 5.02 31.85 7.15
C VAL A 403 5.81 31.18 8.26
N ALA A 404 5.22 31.01 9.44
CA ALA A 404 5.86 30.41 10.61
C ALA A 404 5.51 28.92 10.75
N THR A 405 6.50 28.07 10.98
CA THR A 405 6.32 26.62 11.19
C THR A 405 7.23 26.12 12.31
N ASN A 406 7.13 24.82 12.64
CA ASN A 406 8.02 24.18 13.60
C ASN A 406 8.53 22.79 13.16
N ASP A 407 8.35 22.41 11.88
CA ASP A 407 9.01 21.25 11.24
C ASP A 407 8.92 20.00 12.14
N ALA A 408 7.69 19.56 12.47
CA ALA A 408 7.41 18.81 13.69
C ALA A 408 7.41 17.28 13.49
N HIS A 409 8.24 16.56 14.27
CA HIS A 409 8.42 15.09 14.16
C HIS A 409 7.84 14.28 15.35
N PHE A 410 7.48 14.93 16.47
CA PHE A 410 7.04 14.28 17.72
C PHE A 410 6.07 15.14 18.58
N VAL A 411 5.41 14.56 19.60
CA VAL A 411 4.33 15.25 20.35
C VAL A 411 4.88 16.26 21.35
N ALA A 412 5.83 15.85 22.19
CA ALA A 412 6.38 16.64 23.29
C ALA A 412 7.91 16.50 23.38
N PRO A 413 8.65 17.43 24.04
CA PRO A 413 10.11 17.39 24.10
C PRO A 413 10.72 16.06 24.57
N GLY A 414 10.04 15.32 25.46
CA GLY A 414 10.49 14.01 25.95
C GLY A 414 10.49 12.91 24.87
N ASP A 415 9.68 13.04 23.82
CA ASP A 415 9.63 12.08 22.72
C ASP A 415 10.81 12.21 21.74
N PHE A 416 11.66 13.23 21.89
CA PHE A 416 12.90 13.38 21.12
C PHE A 416 13.84 12.16 21.26
N ALA A 417 13.77 11.45 22.39
CA ALA A 417 14.49 10.18 22.57
C ALA A 417 13.99 9.08 21.61
N ALA A 418 12.68 9.01 21.35
CA ALA A 418 12.10 8.08 20.38
C ALA A 418 12.42 8.49 18.93
N HIS A 419 12.46 9.80 18.63
CA HIS A 419 12.96 10.28 17.34
C HIS A 419 14.43 9.87 17.12
N ARG A 420 15.32 10.11 18.09
CA ARG A 420 16.73 9.67 18.03
C ARG A 420 16.87 8.15 17.84
N LEU A 421 16.04 7.36 18.51
CA LEU A 421 15.97 5.91 18.32
C LEU A 421 15.57 5.54 16.88
N ALA A 422 14.53 6.16 16.34
CA ALA A 422 14.11 5.94 14.96
C ALA A 422 15.21 6.34 13.96
N ARG A 423 15.89 7.48 14.16
CA ARG A 423 17.02 7.90 13.32
C ARG A 423 18.24 6.97 13.44
N ALA A 424 18.49 6.36 14.60
CA ALA A 424 19.51 5.33 14.79
C ALA A 424 19.19 4.04 14.02
N VAL A 425 17.95 3.53 14.14
CA VAL A 425 17.46 2.35 13.40
C VAL A 425 17.40 2.59 11.88
N ALA A 426 17.07 3.80 11.46
CA ALA A 426 17.18 4.22 10.06
C ALA A 426 18.65 4.17 9.60
N SER A 427 19.54 4.92 10.25
CA SER A 427 20.95 5.06 9.86
C SER A 427 21.84 3.84 10.08
N ARG A 428 21.32 2.76 10.67
CA ARG A 428 22.07 1.57 11.11
C ARG A 428 23.22 1.95 12.07
N ARG A 429 22.98 2.90 12.97
CA ARG A 429 23.94 3.41 13.97
C ARG A 429 23.41 3.25 15.39
N THR A 430 24.27 3.47 16.38
CA THR A 430 23.81 3.62 17.78
C THR A 430 23.25 5.02 18.02
N VAL A 431 22.37 5.19 19.01
CA VAL A 431 21.79 6.49 19.39
C VAL A 431 22.83 7.54 19.83
N HIS A 432 24.08 7.13 20.05
CA HIS A 432 25.21 8.00 20.38
C HIS A 432 26.05 8.42 19.17
N THR A 433 25.86 7.78 18.01
CA THR A 433 26.66 7.96 16.78
C THR A 433 25.85 8.44 15.56
N VAL A 434 24.56 8.75 15.77
CA VAL A 434 23.71 9.46 14.80
C VAL A 434 24.28 10.85 14.52
N ASP A 435 24.38 11.20 13.24
CA ASP A 435 24.87 12.51 12.79
C ASP A 435 23.88 13.65 13.16
N PRO A 436 24.32 14.79 13.74
CA PRO A 436 23.46 15.93 14.07
C PRO A 436 22.71 16.59 12.90
N ASN A 437 22.98 16.21 11.65
CA ASN A 437 22.24 16.63 10.45
C ASN A 437 21.20 15.58 10.00
N TRP A 438 21.26 14.37 10.57
CA TRP A 438 20.36 13.24 10.29
C TRP A 438 19.24 13.11 11.34
N GLN A 439 19.17 14.05 12.29
CA GLN A 439 18.13 14.18 13.32
C GLN A 439 17.64 15.62 13.38
N SER A 440 16.40 15.80 13.85
CA SER A 440 15.80 17.11 14.14
C SER A 440 16.36 17.71 15.44
N GLU A 441 15.95 18.93 15.80
CA GLU A 441 16.25 19.52 17.10
C GLU A 441 15.23 19.05 18.15
N PRO A 442 15.56 19.03 19.46
CA PRO A 442 14.60 18.77 20.54
C PRO A 442 13.36 19.68 20.52
N GLU A 443 13.48 20.83 19.85
CA GLU A 443 12.44 21.84 19.66
C GLU A 443 11.41 21.50 18.57
N ASN A 444 11.63 20.47 17.75
CA ASN A 444 10.77 20.03 16.65
C ASN A 444 9.55 19.17 17.12
N TYR A 445 8.93 19.55 18.23
CA TYR A 445 7.68 18.97 18.72
C TYR A 445 6.45 19.74 18.22
N LEU A 446 5.27 19.18 18.43
CA LEU A 446 3.99 19.89 18.28
C LEU A 446 3.85 20.95 19.38
N LYS A 447 4.36 22.16 19.12
CA LYS A 447 4.20 23.35 19.97
C LYS A 447 2.76 23.85 20.01
N THR A 448 2.28 24.28 21.17
CA THR A 448 0.98 24.94 21.33
C THR A 448 0.94 26.30 20.61
N ALA A 449 -0.28 26.80 20.36
CA ALA A 449 -0.45 28.13 19.79
C ALA A 449 0.13 29.26 20.67
N ALA A 450 0.28 29.03 21.98
CA ALA A 450 0.89 30.00 22.90
C ALA A 450 2.43 30.02 22.77
N GLU A 451 3.07 28.86 22.69
CA GLU A 451 4.53 28.74 22.45
C GLU A 451 4.89 29.30 21.08
N MET A 452 4.11 28.99 20.04
CA MET A 452 4.31 29.57 18.70
C MET A 452 4.08 31.09 18.69
N ALA A 453 3.07 31.61 19.40
CA ALA A 453 2.84 33.05 19.53
C ALA A 453 4.00 33.77 20.26
N ALA A 454 4.64 33.13 21.22
CA ALA A 454 5.84 33.64 21.88
C ALA A 454 7.06 33.61 20.93
N ALA A 455 7.22 32.55 20.13
CA ALA A 455 8.30 32.41 19.17
C ALA A 455 8.22 33.44 18.02
N VAL A 456 7.02 33.82 17.55
CA VAL A 456 6.82 34.88 16.53
C VAL A 456 6.75 36.31 17.08
N LYS A 457 7.31 36.60 18.26
CA LYS A 457 7.25 37.96 18.84
C LYS A 457 7.95 38.99 17.92
N GLY A 458 7.15 39.80 17.23
CA GLY A 458 7.61 40.78 16.21
C GLY A 458 7.39 40.33 14.76
N LEU A 459 6.97 39.09 14.53
CA LEU A 459 6.67 38.49 13.21
C LEU A 459 5.25 37.88 13.19
N GLN A 460 4.28 38.51 13.86
CA GLN A 460 2.92 37.98 14.01
C GLN A 460 2.19 37.76 12.66
N ALA A 461 2.62 38.43 11.59
CA ALA A 461 2.14 38.17 10.23
C ALA A 461 2.45 36.74 9.74
N ALA A 462 3.61 36.18 10.12
CA ALA A 462 4.02 34.83 9.73
C ALA A 462 3.16 33.75 10.42
N ALA A 463 2.69 33.99 11.65
CA ALA A 463 1.71 33.11 12.30
C ALA A 463 0.31 33.23 11.66
N ARG A 464 -0.15 34.46 11.36
CA ARG A 464 -1.44 34.68 10.67
C ARG A 464 -1.49 34.04 9.28
N ALA A 465 -0.38 34.01 8.56
CA ALA A 465 -0.28 33.30 7.29
C ALA A 465 -0.62 31.80 7.43
N THR A 466 -0.37 31.18 8.59
CA THR A 466 -0.77 29.78 8.82
C THR A 466 -2.29 29.59 8.87
N GLU A 467 -3.04 30.55 9.43
CA GLU A 467 -4.50 30.53 9.42
C GLU A 467 -5.06 30.76 8.02
N GLU A 468 -4.47 31.69 7.26
CA GLU A 468 -4.90 32.01 5.89
C GLU A 468 -4.73 30.82 4.94
N ILE A 469 -3.55 30.19 4.95
CA ILE A 469 -3.26 28.95 4.21
C ILE A 469 -4.21 27.83 4.66
N ALA A 470 -4.41 27.66 5.97
CA ALA A 470 -5.33 26.67 6.51
C ALA A 470 -6.80 26.93 6.11
N GLU A 471 -7.22 28.17 5.95
CA GLU A 471 -8.55 28.52 5.42
C GLU A 471 -8.65 28.28 3.91
N GLY A 472 -7.58 28.55 3.14
CA GLY A 472 -7.48 28.26 1.71
C GLY A 472 -7.49 26.78 1.35
N CYS A 473 -6.99 25.89 2.21
CA CYS A 473 -6.98 24.44 2.00
C CYS A 473 -8.32 23.77 2.30
N ASN A 474 -9.04 23.29 1.27
CA ASN A 474 -10.41 22.74 1.37
C ASN A 474 -10.59 21.41 0.61
N LEU A 475 -9.57 20.55 0.62
CA LEU A 475 -9.61 19.21 0.04
C LEU A 475 -10.60 18.27 0.76
N GLU A 476 -11.56 17.74 0.00
CA GLU A 476 -12.57 16.77 0.46
C GLU A 476 -12.49 15.49 -0.39
N PHE A 477 -12.26 14.34 0.24
CA PHE A 477 -12.33 13.02 -0.41
C PHE A 477 -13.76 12.46 -0.36
N THR A 478 -14.20 11.83 -1.45
CA THR A 478 -15.39 10.97 -1.44
C THR A 478 -14.87 9.58 -1.12
N LEU A 479 -15.28 9.01 0.02
CA LEU A 479 -14.82 7.66 0.38
C LEU A 479 -15.79 6.61 -0.16
N ARG A 480 -15.24 5.52 -0.73
CA ARG A 480 -15.99 4.39 -1.33
C ARG A 480 -16.94 4.81 -2.46
N ASP A 481 -16.52 5.83 -3.20
CA ASP A 481 -17.10 6.28 -4.46
C ASP A 481 -16.43 5.48 -5.58
N TRP A 482 -16.96 4.29 -5.87
CA TRP A 482 -16.22 3.24 -6.59
C TRP A 482 -15.86 3.65 -8.03
N GLN A 483 -14.57 3.58 -8.35
CA GLN A 483 -13.99 3.96 -9.64
C GLN A 483 -13.62 2.71 -10.42
N PHE A 484 -14.24 2.50 -11.59
CA PHE A 484 -14.03 1.32 -12.41
C PHE A 484 -13.04 1.55 -13.57
N PRO A 485 -12.41 0.50 -14.11
CA PRO A 485 -11.59 0.60 -15.31
C PRO A 485 -12.46 1.01 -16.49
N ARG A 486 -11.96 1.91 -17.34
CA ARG A 486 -12.61 2.18 -18.64
C ARG A 486 -12.29 1.05 -19.60
N VAL A 487 -13.32 0.37 -20.07
CA VAL A 487 -13.25 -0.69 -21.09
C VAL A 487 -13.76 -0.18 -22.43
N SER A 488 -13.37 -0.84 -23.53
CA SER A 488 -13.81 -0.45 -24.87
C SER A 488 -15.21 -1.01 -25.16
N ILE A 489 -16.23 -0.15 -25.10
CA ILE A 489 -17.62 -0.50 -25.44
C ILE A 489 -17.88 -0.15 -26.92
N PRO A 490 -18.41 -1.08 -27.75
CA PRO A 490 -18.76 -0.80 -29.13
C PRO A 490 -19.83 0.29 -29.27
N GLU A 491 -19.85 0.99 -30.41
CA GLU A 491 -20.81 2.06 -30.65
C GLU A 491 -22.26 1.54 -30.62
N GLY A 492 -23.13 2.25 -29.90
CA GLY A 492 -24.53 1.85 -29.68
C GLY A 492 -24.74 0.79 -28.60
N GLU A 493 -23.69 0.27 -27.96
CA GLU A 493 -23.76 -0.70 -26.86
C GLU A 493 -23.60 -0.06 -25.48
N THR A 494 -23.83 -0.86 -24.44
CA THR A 494 -23.56 -0.54 -23.04
C THR A 494 -22.68 -1.62 -22.42
N ALA A 495 -21.98 -1.32 -21.33
CA ALA A 495 -21.23 -2.34 -20.60
C ALA A 495 -22.11 -3.55 -20.20
N TYR A 496 -23.39 -3.30 -19.87
CA TYR A 496 -24.36 -4.37 -19.62
C TYR A 496 -24.67 -5.22 -20.86
N SER A 497 -24.94 -4.62 -22.02
CA SER A 497 -25.32 -5.38 -23.21
C SER A 497 -24.17 -6.25 -23.74
N VAL A 498 -22.93 -5.74 -23.69
CA VAL A 498 -21.72 -6.52 -24.01
C VAL A 498 -21.53 -7.67 -23.02
N LEU A 499 -21.59 -7.38 -21.72
CA LEU A 499 -21.42 -8.38 -20.66
C LEU A 499 -22.49 -9.48 -20.72
N ALA A 500 -23.75 -9.10 -20.94
CA ALA A 500 -24.86 -10.05 -21.06
C ALA A 500 -24.69 -10.96 -22.27
N LYS A 501 -24.32 -10.41 -23.45
CA LYS A 501 -24.01 -11.21 -24.65
C LYS A 501 -22.93 -12.25 -24.35
N MET A 502 -21.75 -11.81 -23.90
CA MET A 502 -20.62 -12.68 -23.58
C MET A 502 -20.98 -13.77 -22.56
N ALA A 503 -21.74 -13.43 -21.52
CA ALA A 503 -22.14 -14.39 -20.49
C ALA A 503 -23.19 -15.39 -20.99
N PHE A 504 -24.13 -14.98 -21.87
CA PHE A 504 -25.07 -15.90 -22.53
C PHE A 504 -24.38 -16.83 -23.54
N ASP A 505 -23.37 -16.35 -24.27
CA ASP A 505 -22.58 -17.19 -25.17
C ASP A 505 -21.71 -18.21 -24.42
N GLY A 506 -20.97 -17.78 -23.39
CA GLY A 506 -20.24 -18.70 -22.51
C GLY A 506 -21.15 -19.73 -21.83
N ALA A 507 -22.39 -19.34 -21.48
CA ALA A 507 -23.38 -20.26 -20.94
C ALA A 507 -23.93 -21.25 -22.00
N ARG A 508 -24.12 -20.82 -23.26
CA ARG A 508 -24.44 -21.71 -24.40
C ARG A 508 -23.35 -22.76 -24.63
N GLU A 509 -22.09 -22.36 -24.51
CA GLU A 509 -20.97 -23.26 -24.73
C GLU A 509 -20.83 -24.32 -23.62
N ARG A 510 -21.04 -23.92 -22.36
CA ARG A 510 -20.81 -24.75 -21.16
C ARG A 510 -22.03 -25.60 -20.75
N TYR A 511 -23.25 -25.08 -20.90
CA TYR A 511 -24.49 -25.80 -20.56
C TYR A 511 -25.25 -26.20 -21.84
N ARG A 512 -25.19 -27.49 -22.19
CA ARG A 512 -25.85 -28.05 -23.38
C ARG A 512 -26.86 -29.12 -22.96
N PRO A 513 -28.18 -28.87 -23.01
CA PRO A 513 -28.85 -27.60 -23.34
C PRO A 513 -28.83 -26.58 -22.18
N LEU A 514 -29.11 -25.31 -22.51
CA LEU A 514 -29.46 -24.29 -21.53
C LEU A 514 -30.79 -24.65 -20.85
N THR A 515 -30.74 -24.97 -19.55
CA THR A 515 -31.95 -25.28 -18.77
C THR A 515 -32.58 -24.02 -18.18
N PRO A 516 -33.90 -23.99 -17.89
CA PRO A 516 -34.52 -22.84 -17.23
C PRO A 516 -33.88 -22.43 -15.89
N LYS A 517 -33.29 -23.39 -15.14
CA LYS A 517 -32.53 -23.12 -13.91
C LYS A 517 -31.27 -22.30 -14.18
N VAL A 518 -30.55 -22.62 -15.27
CA VAL A 518 -29.34 -21.92 -15.70
C VAL A 518 -29.69 -20.51 -16.17
N THR A 519 -30.67 -20.38 -17.09
CA THR A 519 -31.11 -19.09 -17.63
C THR A 519 -31.58 -18.13 -16.53
N ALA A 520 -32.49 -18.57 -15.66
CA ALA A 520 -33.04 -17.71 -14.60
C ALA A 520 -31.98 -17.25 -13.57
N ARG A 521 -30.95 -18.07 -13.31
CA ARG A 521 -29.82 -17.67 -12.45
C ARG A 521 -28.91 -16.67 -13.17
N LEU A 522 -28.60 -16.90 -14.45
CA LEU A 522 -27.77 -16.01 -15.26
C LEU A 522 -28.39 -14.61 -15.39
N GLU A 523 -29.69 -14.52 -15.68
CA GLU A 523 -30.45 -13.27 -15.74
C GLU A 523 -30.47 -12.53 -14.39
N TYR A 524 -30.62 -13.26 -13.28
CA TYR A 524 -30.57 -12.68 -11.94
C TYR A 524 -29.19 -12.13 -11.58
N GLU A 525 -28.11 -12.89 -11.83
CA GLU A 525 -26.75 -12.45 -11.53
C GLU A 525 -26.34 -11.25 -12.39
N LEU A 526 -26.60 -11.27 -13.70
CA LEU A 526 -26.35 -10.15 -14.61
C LEU A 526 -27.09 -8.88 -14.15
N LYS A 527 -28.35 -9.01 -13.73
CA LYS A 527 -29.15 -7.90 -13.22
C LYS A 527 -28.58 -7.31 -11.91
N VAL A 528 -28.06 -8.14 -11.00
CA VAL A 528 -27.44 -7.65 -9.77
C VAL A 528 -26.10 -6.96 -10.04
N ILE A 529 -25.30 -7.47 -10.98
CA ILE A 529 -24.04 -6.84 -11.42
C ILE A 529 -24.31 -5.45 -11.99
N ASP A 530 -25.33 -5.32 -12.85
CA ASP A 530 -25.75 -4.05 -13.44
C ASP A 530 -26.31 -3.06 -12.41
N GLN A 531 -27.20 -3.52 -11.54
CA GLN A 531 -27.79 -2.69 -10.46
C GLN A 531 -26.77 -2.16 -9.45
N LEU A 532 -25.58 -2.78 -9.36
CA LEU A 532 -24.46 -2.31 -8.55
C LEU A 532 -23.43 -1.49 -9.36
N GLY A 533 -23.57 -1.40 -10.68
CA GLY A 533 -22.67 -0.67 -11.58
C GLY A 533 -21.38 -1.42 -11.92
N PHE A 534 -21.30 -2.72 -11.67
CA PHE A 534 -20.05 -3.49 -11.77
C PHE A 534 -19.80 -4.08 -13.18
N SER A 535 -20.61 -3.72 -14.17
CA SER A 535 -20.52 -4.27 -15.54
C SER A 535 -19.16 -4.03 -16.20
N GLU A 536 -18.58 -2.84 -16.06
CA GLU A 536 -17.23 -2.51 -16.59
C GLU A 536 -16.12 -3.31 -15.90
N TYR A 537 -16.24 -3.58 -14.59
CA TYR A 537 -15.28 -4.37 -13.84
C TYR A 537 -15.20 -5.82 -14.36
N PHE A 538 -16.35 -6.45 -14.62
CA PHE A 538 -16.39 -7.79 -15.20
C PHE A 538 -15.81 -7.82 -16.63
N LEU A 539 -16.02 -6.77 -17.43
CA LEU A 539 -15.41 -6.67 -18.76
C LEU A 539 -13.89 -6.52 -18.68
N ALA A 540 -13.36 -5.68 -17.79
CA ALA A 540 -11.91 -5.52 -17.61
C ALA A 540 -11.24 -6.83 -17.16
N VAL A 541 -11.88 -7.56 -16.24
CA VAL A 541 -11.46 -8.90 -15.82
C VAL A 541 -11.54 -9.91 -16.97
N ARG A 542 -12.57 -9.83 -17.84
CA ARG A 542 -12.69 -10.68 -19.04
C ARG A 542 -11.57 -10.45 -20.03
N GLU A 543 -11.15 -9.20 -20.24
CA GLU A 543 -10.04 -8.84 -21.12
C GLU A 543 -8.71 -9.42 -20.60
N ILE A 544 -8.45 -9.36 -19.28
CA ILE A 544 -7.27 -9.98 -18.64
C ILE A 544 -7.28 -11.52 -18.83
N VAL A 545 -8.43 -12.17 -18.65
CA VAL A 545 -8.60 -13.61 -18.90
C VAL A 545 -8.40 -13.94 -20.40
N ALA A 546 -8.88 -13.08 -21.31
CA ALA A 546 -8.73 -13.27 -22.75
C ALA A 546 -7.27 -13.21 -23.21
N GLU A 547 -6.46 -12.32 -22.62
CA GLU A 547 -5.03 -12.26 -22.90
C GLU A 547 -4.30 -13.54 -22.41
N ALA A 548 -4.68 -14.08 -21.25
CA ALA A 548 -4.12 -15.33 -20.75
C ALA A 548 -4.50 -16.53 -21.64
N GLU A 549 -5.77 -16.62 -22.07
CA GLU A 549 -6.24 -17.61 -23.05
C GLU A 549 -5.47 -17.48 -24.37
N ARG A 550 -5.28 -16.27 -24.89
CA ARG A 550 -4.52 -15.99 -26.13
C ARG A 550 -3.04 -16.40 -26.03
N ARG A 551 -2.44 -16.34 -24.84
CA ARG A 551 -1.08 -16.81 -24.57
C ARG A 551 -0.98 -18.32 -24.28
N GLY A 552 -2.11 -19.01 -24.12
CA GLY A 552 -2.15 -20.39 -23.64
C GLY A 552 -1.73 -20.53 -22.16
N SER A 553 -1.71 -19.43 -21.40
CA SER A 553 -1.34 -19.41 -19.98
C SER A 553 -2.52 -19.86 -19.12
N PRO A 554 -2.34 -20.81 -18.19
CA PRO A 554 -3.43 -21.22 -17.30
C PRO A 554 -3.77 -20.09 -16.32
N VAL A 555 -5.06 -19.78 -16.23
CA VAL A 555 -5.66 -18.83 -15.30
C VAL A 555 -6.78 -19.51 -14.50
N LEU A 556 -6.89 -19.19 -13.22
CA LEU A 556 -7.87 -19.77 -12.30
C LEU A 556 -8.42 -18.71 -11.32
N GLY A 557 -9.68 -18.30 -11.54
CA GLY A 557 -10.44 -17.49 -10.61
C GLY A 557 -10.86 -18.27 -9.37
N ARG A 558 -10.49 -17.75 -8.19
CA ARG A 558 -10.63 -18.42 -6.89
C ARG A 558 -11.60 -17.70 -5.94
N GLY A 559 -11.54 -18.04 -4.65
CA GLY A 559 -12.20 -17.29 -3.57
C GLY A 559 -13.73 -17.40 -3.59
N SER A 560 -14.41 -16.27 -3.82
CA SER A 560 -15.87 -16.24 -3.94
C SER A 560 -16.37 -16.14 -5.38
N ALA A 561 -15.53 -15.77 -6.35
CA ALA A 561 -15.89 -15.71 -7.77
C ALA A 561 -16.38 -17.06 -8.33
N ALA A 562 -15.94 -18.18 -7.75
CA ALA A 562 -16.44 -19.53 -8.04
C ALA A 562 -17.96 -19.72 -7.82
N ASN A 563 -18.63 -18.85 -7.05
CA ASN A 563 -20.06 -18.93 -6.77
C ASN A 563 -20.97 -18.29 -7.84
N SER A 564 -20.38 -17.67 -8.87
CA SER A 564 -21.04 -16.84 -9.88
C SER A 564 -21.14 -17.58 -11.22
N ILE A 565 -22.35 -17.77 -11.74
CA ILE A 565 -22.58 -18.35 -13.06
C ILE A 565 -22.11 -17.40 -14.17
N VAL A 566 -22.13 -16.09 -13.93
CA VAL A 566 -21.54 -15.11 -14.86
C VAL A 566 -20.03 -15.31 -14.95
N SER A 567 -19.34 -15.47 -13.81
CA SER A 567 -17.90 -15.71 -13.75
C SER A 567 -17.48 -17.07 -14.31
N TYR A 568 -18.31 -18.10 -14.15
CA TYR A 568 -18.14 -19.39 -14.83
C TYR A 568 -18.32 -19.26 -16.35
N SER A 569 -19.35 -18.55 -16.80
CA SER A 569 -19.64 -18.38 -18.24
C SER A 569 -18.55 -17.59 -18.96
N LEU A 570 -18.07 -16.49 -18.33
CA LEU A 570 -16.99 -15.66 -18.85
C LEU A 570 -15.59 -16.29 -18.75
N GLY A 571 -15.48 -17.53 -18.29
CA GLY A 571 -14.23 -18.28 -18.23
C GLY A 571 -13.31 -17.94 -17.07
N PHE A 572 -13.70 -17.07 -16.14
CA PHE A 572 -12.87 -16.70 -14.99
C PHE A 572 -12.57 -17.93 -14.12
N THR A 573 -13.53 -18.87 -14.02
CA THR A 573 -13.41 -20.06 -13.18
C THR A 573 -13.95 -21.31 -13.91
N PRO A 574 -13.36 -22.50 -13.70
CA PRO A 574 -13.87 -23.76 -14.25
C PRO A 574 -14.94 -24.42 -13.37
N VAL A 575 -15.29 -23.82 -12.23
CA VAL A 575 -16.23 -24.37 -11.23
C VAL A 575 -17.68 -24.09 -11.65
N ASP A 576 -18.50 -25.12 -11.83
CA ASP A 576 -19.95 -24.98 -12.09
C ASP A 576 -20.73 -24.69 -10.79
N PRO A 577 -21.29 -23.47 -10.61
CA PRO A 577 -22.05 -23.13 -9.40
C PRO A 577 -23.47 -23.72 -9.38
N ILE A 578 -24.01 -24.18 -10.51
CA ILE A 578 -25.37 -24.73 -10.62
C ILE A 578 -25.41 -26.20 -10.23
N GLY A 579 -24.42 -26.99 -10.67
CA GLY A 579 -24.20 -28.38 -10.28
C GLY A 579 -23.73 -28.53 -8.83
N LEU A 580 -22.83 -27.65 -8.37
CA LEU A 580 -22.31 -27.65 -6.99
C LEU A 580 -23.19 -26.86 -6.00
N ASN A 581 -24.31 -26.29 -6.46
CA ASN A 581 -25.29 -25.55 -5.65
C ASN A 581 -24.67 -24.40 -4.82
N LEU A 582 -23.89 -23.54 -5.47
CA LEU A 582 -23.19 -22.43 -4.86
C LEU A 582 -24.05 -21.15 -4.82
N TYR A 583 -23.99 -20.45 -3.68
CA TYR A 583 -24.77 -19.24 -3.39
C TYR A 583 -24.08 -17.98 -3.91
N PHE A 584 -24.68 -17.29 -4.87
CA PHE A 584 -24.16 -16.05 -5.46
C PHE A 584 -24.01 -14.93 -4.43
N GLU A 585 -24.89 -14.88 -3.44
CA GLU A 585 -24.96 -13.85 -2.41
C GLU A 585 -23.76 -13.88 -1.42
N ARG A 586 -22.91 -14.92 -1.50
CA ARG A 586 -21.58 -14.98 -0.84
C ARG A 586 -20.51 -14.19 -1.61
N PHE A 587 -20.65 -14.08 -2.94
CA PHE A 587 -19.78 -13.32 -3.83
C PHE A 587 -20.29 -11.89 -3.99
N LEU A 588 -21.55 -11.74 -4.40
CA LEU A 588 -22.16 -10.45 -4.68
C LEU A 588 -23.53 -10.34 -4.02
N ASN A 589 -23.60 -9.54 -2.97
CA ASN A 589 -24.80 -9.38 -2.16
C ASN A 589 -25.48 -8.03 -2.49
N PRO A 590 -26.70 -7.99 -3.05
CA PRO A 590 -27.34 -6.73 -3.45
C PRO A 590 -27.66 -5.79 -2.28
N ALA A 591 -27.61 -6.26 -1.02
CA ALA A 591 -27.69 -5.40 0.16
C ALA A 591 -26.34 -4.79 0.58
N ARG A 592 -25.26 -4.98 -0.19
CA ARG A 592 -23.92 -4.46 0.05
C ARG A 592 -23.33 -3.86 -1.23
N GLY A 593 -23.33 -2.53 -1.34
CA GLY A 593 -22.64 -1.79 -2.41
C GLY A 593 -21.12 -1.76 -2.25
N VAL A 594 -20.48 -2.93 -2.30
CA VAL A 594 -19.02 -3.11 -2.29
C VAL A 594 -18.67 -4.03 -3.47
N PRO A 595 -17.69 -3.67 -4.31
CA PRO A 595 -17.21 -4.52 -5.40
C PRO A 595 -16.83 -5.93 -4.93
N PRO A 596 -17.09 -6.96 -5.75
CA PRO A 596 -16.56 -8.29 -5.49
C PRO A 596 -15.04 -8.32 -5.70
N ASP A 597 -14.34 -9.10 -4.90
CA ASP A 597 -12.93 -9.40 -5.13
C ASP A 597 -12.83 -10.58 -6.12
N ILE A 598 -12.17 -10.38 -7.26
CA ILE A 598 -11.92 -11.44 -8.26
C ILE A 598 -10.41 -11.70 -8.33
N ASP A 599 -9.94 -12.48 -7.36
CA ASP A 599 -8.62 -13.12 -7.37
C ASP A 599 -8.45 -14.01 -8.61
N LEU A 600 -7.45 -13.72 -9.45
CA LEU A 600 -7.00 -14.57 -10.55
C LEU A 600 -5.61 -15.15 -10.24
N ASP A 601 -5.54 -16.47 -10.00
CA ASP A 601 -4.27 -17.19 -9.97
C ASP A 601 -3.79 -17.45 -11.41
N PHE A 602 -2.52 -17.14 -11.68
CA PHE A 602 -1.80 -17.48 -12.92
C PHE A 602 -0.63 -18.41 -12.60
N SER A 603 -0.10 -19.10 -13.61
CA SER A 603 1.24 -19.69 -13.49
C SER A 603 2.27 -18.61 -13.16
N TRP A 604 3.11 -18.86 -12.14
CA TRP A 604 4.08 -17.90 -11.61
C TRP A 604 5.07 -17.36 -12.65
N ARG A 605 5.35 -18.07 -13.76
CA ARG A 605 6.26 -17.60 -14.81
C ARG A 605 5.61 -16.60 -15.78
N GLU A 606 4.28 -16.58 -15.88
CA GLU A 606 3.54 -15.72 -16.82
C GLU A 606 2.86 -14.53 -16.14
N ARG A 607 2.65 -14.59 -14.82
CA ARG A 607 2.04 -13.54 -14.00
C ARG A 607 2.57 -12.14 -14.36
N ASP A 608 3.89 -11.94 -14.33
CA ASP A 608 4.47 -10.61 -14.51
C ASP A 608 4.37 -10.13 -15.97
N ALA A 609 4.31 -11.06 -16.94
CA ALA A 609 4.03 -10.75 -18.33
C ALA A 609 2.55 -10.40 -18.60
N ILE A 610 1.62 -10.83 -17.73
CA ILE A 610 0.23 -10.36 -17.69
C ILE A 610 0.14 -8.98 -17.00
N VAL A 611 0.86 -8.76 -15.90
CA VAL A 611 0.92 -7.43 -15.23
C VAL A 611 1.48 -6.36 -16.18
N GLU A 612 2.56 -6.64 -16.90
CA GLU A 612 3.11 -5.74 -17.92
C GLU A 612 2.12 -5.50 -19.07
N TRP A 613 1.33 -6.50 -19.48
CA TRP A 613 0.28 -6.30 -20.48
C TRP A 613 -0.84 -5.41 -19.96
N ILE A 614 -1.30 -5.59 -18.72
CA ILE A 614 -2.30 -4.71 -18.09
C ILE A 614 -1.81 -3.25 -18.12
N PHE A 615 -0.53 -3.03 -17.79
CA PHE A 615 0.09 -1.70 -17.80
C PHE A 615 0.23 -1.11 -19.22
N GLN A 616 0.36 -1.93 -20.26
CA GLN A 616 0.39 -1.47 -21.66
C GLN A 616 -1.03 -1.20 -22.20
N HIS A 617 -1.98 -2.08 -21.92
CA HIS A 617 -3.33 -2.08 -22.49
C HIS A 617 -4.25 -1.04 -21.85
N PHE A 618 -4.23 -0.91 -20.52
CA PHE A 618 -5.03 0.09 -19.80
C PHE A 618 -4.31 1.41 -19.55
N GLY A 619 -3.03 1.53 -19.91
CA GLY A 619 -2.21 2.75 -19.81
C GLY A 619 -1.38 2.86 -18.53
N ARG A 620 -0.07 3.08 -18.68
CA ARG A 620 0.91 3.08 -17.57
C ARG A 620 0.71 4.19 -16.53
N ASP A 621 -0.03 5.24 -16.88
CA ASP A 621 -0.44 6.36 -16.04
C ASP A 621 -1.82 6.13 -15.38
N HIS A 622 -2.56 5.10 -15.81
CA HIS A 622 -3.84 4.65 -15.26
C HIS A 622 -3.73 3.35 -14.44
N THR A 623 -2.56 2.69 -14.43
CA THR A 623 -2.32 1.42 -13.72
C THR A 623 -1.19 1.49 -12.70
N ALA A 624 -1.33 0.82 -11.56
CA ALA A 624 -0.19 0.48 -10.70
C ALA A 624 -0.42 -0.81 -9.92
N LEU A 625 0.65 -1.38 -9.37
CA LEU A 625 0.55 -2.36 -8.29
C LEU A 625 0.24 -1.63 -6.97
N ILE A 626 -0.55 -2.24 -6.09
CA ILE A 626 -0.79 -1.73 -4.75
C ILE A 626 0.47 -1.98 -3.89
N ALA A 627 0.87 -1.02 -3.07
CA ALA A 627 1.93 -1.21 -2.08
C ALA A 627 1.45 -1.89 -0.80
N THR A 628 2.40 -2.42 -0.02
CA THR A 628 2.15 -2.88 1.35
C THR A 628 3.19 -2.29 2.29
N THR A 629 2.73 -1.66 3.37
CA THR A 629 3.55 -0.95 4.34
C THR A 629 4.13 -1.93 5.35
N ILE A 630 5.39 -2.32 5.16
CA ILE A 630 6.05 -3.25 6.08
C ILE A 630 6.42 -2.48 7.35
N CYS A 631 5.65 -2.73 8.42
CA CYS A 631 5.86 -2.12 9.74
C CYS A 631 6.66 -3.03 10.68
N LEU A 632 7.42 -2.45 11.60
CA LEU A 632 8.19 -3.19 12.61
C LEU A 632 7.24 -3.98 13.54
N ARG A 633 7.28 -5.31 13.47
CA ARG A 633 6.62 -6.20 14.44
C ARG A 633 7.42 -6.25 15.74
N ALA A 634 6.78 -6.63 16.84
CA ALA A 634 7.38 -6.72 18.19
C ALA A 634 8.81 -7.31 18.23
N ARG A 635 9.01 -8.56 17.78
CA ARG A 635 10.35 -9.20 17.74
C ARG A 635 11.36 -8.46 16.84
N GLN A 636 10.92 -7.74 15.80
CA GLN A 636 11.81 -6.93 14.95
C GLN A 636 12.18 -5.61 15.64
N ALA A 637 11.19 -4.89 16.19
CA ALA A 637 11.39 -3.67 16.97
C ALA A 637 12.39 -3.89 18.12
N LEU A 638 12.31 -5.02 18.81
CA LEU A 638 13.22 -5.40 19.89
C LEU A 638 14.67 -5.59 19.42
N ARG A 639 14.89 -6.25 18.27
CA ARG A 639 16.24 -6.42 17.69
C ARG A 639 16.84 -5.09 17.23
N GLU A 640 16.06 -4.28 16.54
CA GLU A 640 16.50 -3.00 16.01
C GLU A 640 16.74 -1.98 17.14
N ALA A 641 15.93 -1.99 18.20
CA ALA A 641 16.17 -1.20 19.41
C ALA A 641 17.45 -1.64 20.15
N GLY A 642 17.69 -2.95 20.29
CA GLY A 642 18.92 -3.50 20.87
C GLY A 642 20.17 -3.00 20.15
N ARG A 643 20.18 -3.10 18.82
CA ARG A 643 21.26 -2.59 17.95
C ARG A 643 21.46 -1.08 18.09
N ALA A 644 20.37 -0.31 18.07
CA ALA A 644 20.43 1.14 18.23
C ALA A 644 20.92 1.57 19.63
N LEU A 645 20.74 0.74 20.66
CA LEU A 645 21.27 0.96 22.00
C LEU A 645 22.67 0.34 22.23
N GLY A 646 23.24 -0.35 21.23
CA GLY A 646 24.60 -0.89 21.26
C GLY A 646 24.76 -2.29 21.87
N VAL A 647 23.66 -3.03 22.07
CA VAL A 647 23.69 -4.43 22.50
C VAL A 647 24.19 -5.32 21.36
N ALA A 648 25.00 -6.34 21.64
CA ALA A 648 25.61 -7.17 20.61
C ALA A 648 24.58 -8.11 19.94
N ASP A 649 24.71 -8.34 18.63
CA ASP A 649 23.80 -9.22 17.87
C ASP A 649 23.73 -10.64 18.46
N GLY A 650 24.79 -11.13 19.13
CA GLY A 650 24.78 -12.42 19.84
C GLY A 650 23.83 -12.44 21.04
N GLU A 651 23.82 -11.37 21.85
CA GLU A 651 22.92 -11.21 23.00
C GLU A 651 21.47 -11.01 22.53
N ILE A 652 21.30 -10.22 21.45
CA ILE A 652 20.01 -10.02 20.76
C ILE A 652 19.48 -11.33 20.18
N ASN A 653 20.35 -12.17 19.62
CA ASN A 653 19.97 -13.52 19.17
C ASN A 653 19.55 -14.40 20.35
N ALA A 654 20.28 -14.38 21.47
CA ALA A 654 19.92 -15.13 22.66
C ALA A 654 18.55 -14.72 23.23
N PHE A 655 18.33 -13.41 23.44
CA PHE A 655 17.06 -12.90 24.00
C PHE A 655 15.87 -13.07 23.04
N THR A 656 16.07 -12.86 21.72
CA THR A 656 14.96 -12.91 20.76
C THR A 656 14.67 -14.29 20.18
N ARG A 657 15.47 -15.33 20.49
CA ARG A 657 15.26 -16.70 20.00
C ARG A 657 14.01 -17.38 20.57
N PRO A 658 13.68 -17.32 21.88
CA PRO A 658 12.47 -17.94 22.43
C PRO A 658 11.16 -17.26 21.97
N ILE A 659 11.23 -15.99 21.58
CA ILE A 659 10.06 -15.17 21.22
C ILE A 659 9.50 -15.64 19.85
N PRO A 660 8.24 -16.10 19.74
CA PRO A 660 7.67 -16.53 18.47
C PRO A 660 7.63 -15.41 17.41
N GLY A 661 7.81 -15.78 16.14
CA GLY A 661 7.84 -14.83 15.00
C GLY A 661 6.46 -14.33 14.53
N TRP A 662 5.37 -14.92 15.04
CA TRP A 662 4.01 -14.77 14.51
C TRP A 662 2.93 -14.62 15.60
N HIS A 663 1.75 -14.16 15.20
CA HIS A 663 0.46 -14.14 15.93
C HIS A 663 0.25 -13.15 17.08
N ALA A 664 1.23 -12.34 17.49
CA ALA A 664 0.99 -11.26 18.46
C ALA A 664 0.82 -9.88 17.79
N GLU A 665 -0.44 -9.44 17.61
CA GLU A 665 -0.78 -8.03 17.32
C GLU A 665 -0.74 -7.17 18.61
N THR A 666 0.29 -7.35 19.42
CA THR A 666 0.52 -6.57 20.64
C THR A 666 1.27 -5.28 20.34
N THR A 667 1.01 -4.25 21.15
CA THR A 667 1.78 -3.00 21.18
C THR A 667 2.77 -2.94 22.35
N SER A 668 3.04 -4.06 23.05
CA SER A 668 4.06 -4.13 24.09
C SER A 668 4.84 -5.44 24.10
N ILE A 669 6.17 -5.37 24.26
CA ILE A 669 6.99 -6.55 24.48
C ILE A 669 6.68 -7.22 25.83
N GLU A 670 6.33 -6.47 26.88
CA GLU A 670 6.03 -7.09 28.19
C GLU A 670 4.78 -7.97 28.11
N GLU A 671 3.74 -7.53 27.39
CA GLU A 671 2.57 -8.36 27.06
C GLU A 671 2.99 -9.58 26.22
N LEU A 672 3.86 -9.40 25.21
CA LEU A 672 4.37 -10.51 24.38
C LEU A 672 5.06 -11.60 25.21
N LEU A 673 5.98 -11.24 26.10
CA LEU A 673 6.73 -12.19 26.92
C LEU A 673 5.81 -12.91 27.91
N SER A 674 4.75 -12.26 28.39
CA SER A 674 3.77 -12.87 29.30
C SER A 674 2.91 -13.98 28.67
N LEU A 675 2.78 -13.99 27.33
CA LEU A 675 1.94 -14.95 26.60
C LEU A 675 2.61 -16.31 26.36
N TYR A 676 3.95 -16.39 26.44
CA TYR A 676 4.72 -17.57 26.02
C TYR A 676 5.58 -18.11 27.17
N PRO A 677 5.35 -19.34 27.68
CA PRO A 677 6.13 -19.92 28.77
C PRO A 677 7.65 -19.92 28.52
N GLU A 678 8.06 -20.06 27.26
CA GLU A 678 9.45 -20.05 26.79
C GLU A 678 10.15 -18.70 27.00
N CYS A 679 9.39 -17.63 27.23
CA CYS A 679 9.88 -16.28 27.50
C CYS A 679 10.01 -15.96 29.00
N ARG A 680 9.57 -16.86 29.91
CA ARG A 680 9.52 -16.60 31.36
C ARG A 680 10.87 -16.26 31.97
N ASP A 681 11.91 -16.98 31.56
CA ASP A 681 13.24 -16.90 32.17
C ASP A 681 14.16 -15.88 31.45
N LEU A 682 13.59 -15.03 30.60
CA LEU A 682 14.31 -13.93 29.96
C LEU A 682 14.51 -12.77 30.96
N PRO A 683 15.70 -12.12 30.99
CA PRO A 683 16.04 -11.05 31.93
C PRO A 683 15.39 -9.69 31.58
N ALA A 684 14.09 -9.68 31.28
CA ALA A 684 13.34 -8.55 30.71
C ALA A 684 13.31 -7.29 31.60
N HIS A 685 13.49 -7.44 32.92
CA HIS A 685 13.49 -6.33 33.89
C HIS A 685 14.89 -5.83 34.25
N GLU A 686 15.94 -6.49 33.74
CA GLU A 686 17.35 -6.15 33.97
C GLU A 686 17.90 -5.25 32.86
N ALA A 687 19.01 -4.56 33.12
CA ALA A 687 19.71 -3.79 32.08
C ALA A 687 20.58 -4.72 31.22
N PRO A 688 20.66 -4.53 29.88
CA PRO A 688 20.05 -3.45 29.09
C PRO A 688 18.60 -3.73 28.65
N TRP A 689 18.05 -4.91 28.92
CA TRP A 689 16.80 -5.39 28.32
C TRP A 689 15.57 -4.57 28.68
N ARG A 690 15.49 -4.06 29.91
CA ARG A 690 14.43 -3.13 30.34
C ARG A 690 14.40 -1.87 29.49
N GLU A 691 15.57 -1.27 29.23
CA GLU A 691 15.72 -0.09 28.38
C GLU A 691 15.44 -0.42 26.91
N VAL A 692 15.90 -1.57 26.43
CA VAL A 692 15.65 -2.06 25.06
C VAL A 692 14.17 -2.37 24.82
N ILE A 693 13.45 -2.89 25.80
CA ILE A 693 11.99 -3.14 25.75
C ILE A 693 11.23 -1.82 25.70
N ALA A 694 11.53 -0.87 26.60
CA ALA A 694 10.89 0.45 26.60
C ALA A 694 11.16 1.25 25.31
N ALA A 695 12.34 1.05 24.69
CA ALA A 695 12.66 1.57 23.37
C ALA A 695 11.90 0.84 22.24
N ALA A 696 11.82 -0.49 22.28
CA ALA A 696 11.13 -1.31 21.29
C ALA A 696 9.64 -0.99 21.20
N ASP A 697 8.94 -0.84 22.33
CA ASP A 697 7.51 -0.49 22.39
C ASP A 697 7.18 0.80 21.62
N ARG A 698 8.11 1.77 21.58
CA ARG A 698 7.96 3.01 20.78
C ARG A 698 8.14 2.81 19.27
N LEU A 699 8.73 1.69 18.84
CA LEU A 699 8.94 1.34 17.42
C LEU A 699 7.89 0.35 16.87
N ILE A 700 7.13 -0.35 17.71
CA ILE A 700 6.13 -1.34 17.26
C ILE A 700 5.07 -0.67 16.38
N GLY A 701 4.90 -1.14 15.15
CA GLY A 701 3.96 -0.61 14.18
C GLY A 701 4.46 0.62 13.40
N ALA A 702 5.72 1.03 13.57
CA ALA A 702 6.33 2.07 12.74
C ALA A 702 6.67 1.52 11.33
N PRO A 703 6.31 2.23 10.23
CA PRO A 703 6.69 1.88 8.86
C PRO A 703 8.20 1.78 8.67
N ARG A 704 8.67 0.64 8.15
CA ARG A 704 10.09 0.37 7.87
C ARG A 704 10.44 0.53 6.38
N HIS A 705 9.55 0.10 5.47
CA HIS A 705 9.65 0.28 4.03
C HIS A 705 8.34 -0.07 3.31
N LEU A 706 8.21 0.27 2.02
CA LEU A 706 7.16 -0.23 1.14
C LEU A 706 7.59 -1.52 0.44
N SER A 707 6.69 -2.49 0.38
CA SER A 707 6.76 -3.68 -0.48
C SER A 707 5.62 -3.65 -1.51
N ILE A 708 5.54 -4.68 -2.36
CA ILE A 708 4.47 -4.87 -3.35
C ILE A 708 3.38 -5.77 -2.74
N HIS A 709 2.09 -5.46 -2.94
CA HIS A 709 1.00 -6.38 -2.62
C HIS A 709 1.12 -7.67 -3.47
N CYS A 710 0.81 -8.83 -2.88
CA CYS A 710 1.08 -10.12 -3.51
C CYS A 710 0.35 -10.34 -4.84
N GLY A 711 -0.88 -9.82 -4.98
CA GLY A 711 -1.61 -9.79 -6.24
C GLY A 711 -1.97 -8.39 -6.76
N GLY A 712 -1.93 -7.37 -5.90
CA GLY A 712 -2.86 -6.23 -6.05
C GLY A 712 -2.50 -5.32 -7.21
N VAL A 713 -3.35 -5.27 -8.23
CA VAL A 713 -3.33 -4.26 -9.30
C VAL A 713 -4.55 -3.35 -9.14
N VAL A 714 -4.36 -2.04 -9.40
CA VAL A 714 -5.43 -1.07 -9.61
C VAL A 714 -5.37 -0.52 -11.03
N ILE A 715 -6.55 -0.29 -11.60
CA ILE A 715 -6.75 0.30 -12.93
C ILE A 715 -7.80 1.40 -12.77
N THR A 716 -7.49 2.64 -13.15
CA THR A 716 -8.29 3.83 -12.78
C THR A 716 -8.87 4.56 -14.01
N PRO A 717 -10.05 5.22 -13.92
CA PRO A 717 -10.69 5.89 -15.06
C PRO A 717 -10.11 7.28 -15.40
N ARG A 718 -9.17 7.76 -14.58
CA ARG A 718 -8.36 8.98 -14.70
C ARG A 718 -6.92 8.61 -14.31
N PRO A 719 -5.90 9.42 -14.66
CA PRO A 719 -4.53 9.17 -14.23
C PRO A 719 -4.43 8.90 -12.72
N ILE A 720 -3.70 7.87 -12.34
CA ILE A 720 -3.69 7.34 -10.97
C ILE A 720 -3.17 8.34 -9.93
N THR A 721 -2.36 9.31 -10.38
CA THR A 721 -1.89 10.48 -9.62
C THR A 721 -3.01 11.36 -9.09
N ASP A 722 -4.22 11.31 -9.66
CA ASP A 722 -5.42 11.98 -9.14
C ASP A 722 -5.91 11.37 -7.80
N TYR A 723 -5.42 10.18 -7.45
CA TYR A 723 -5.82 9.41 -6.27
C TYR A 723 -4.65 9.16 -5.33
N THR A 724 -3.49 8.74 -5.85
CA THR A 724 -2.28 8.44 -5.06
C THR A 724 -1.01 8.71 -5.88
N PRO A 725 0.08 9.23 -5.30
CA PRO A 725 1.36 9.26 -5.97
C PRO A 725 1.91 7.83 -6.14
N LEU A 726 2.79 7.65 -7.12
CA LEU A 726 3.47 6.37 -7.38
C LEU A 726 4.95 6.42 -6.95
N GLN A 727 5.51 5.23 -6.73
CA GLN A 727 6.91 5.06 -6.36
C GLN A 727 7.48 3.76 -6.94
N ARG A 728 8.81 3.65 -7.06
CA ARG A 728 9.48 2.38 -7.38
C ARG A 728 9.68 1.57 -6.10
N SER A 729 9.20 0.34 -6.11
CA SER A 729 9.50 -0.67 -5.09
C SER A 729 10.98 -1.10 -5.13
N ALA A 730 11.44 -1.83 -4.11
CA ALA A 730 12.78 -2.42 -4.09
C ALA A 730 13.08 -3.29 -5.32
N LYS A 731 12.09 -4.06 -5.80
CA LYS A 731 12.15 -4.87 -7.03
C LYS A 731 11.85 -4.03 -8.31
N ASN A 732 12.04 -2.71 -8.29
CA ASN A 732 11.86 -1.74 -9.39
C ASN A 732 10.43 -1.61 -9.99
N ALA A 733 9.48 -2.47 -9.61
CA ALA A 733 8.09 -2.37 -10.02
C ALA A 733 7.44 -1.07 -9.53
N VAL A 734 6.57 -0.48 -10.35
CA VAL A 734 5.81 0.73 -10.03
C VAL A 734 4.64 0.39 -9.12
N ILE A 735 4.64 0.96 -7.92
CA ILE A 735 3.63 0.78 -6.88
C ILE A 735 2.95 2.12 -6.53
N THR A 736 1.74 2.05 -5.98
CA THR A 736 1.14 3.16 -5.23
C THR A 736 2.02 3.54 -4.02
N GLN A 737 1.87 4.74 -3.48
CA GLN A 737 2.42 5.06 -2.16
C GLN A 737 1.49 4.66 -1.01
N MET A 738 0.19 4.56 -1.30
CA MET A 738 -0.83 4.15 -0.34
C MET A 738 -1.03 2.63 -0.32
N ASP A 739 -1.26 2.10 0.87
CA ASP A 739 -1.58 0.69 1.12
C ASP A 739 -3.02 0.32 0.69
N MET A 740 -3.36 -0.98 0.72
CA MET A 740 -4.64 -1.52 0.27
C MET A 740 -5.85 -0.81 0.89
N HIS A 741 -5.91 -0.64 2.21
CA HIS A 741 -7.10 -0.05 2.85
C HIS A 741 -7.34 1.44 2.51
N PRO A 742 -6.31 2.32 2.50
CA PRO A 742 -6.43 3.66 1.89
C PRO A 742 -6.88 3.67 0.42
N ILE A 743 -6.43 2.71 -0.39
CA ILE A 743 -6.79 2.56 -1.81
C ILE A 743 -8.28 2.16 -1.95
N GLU A 744 -8.76 1.20 -1.15
CA GLU A 744 -10.17 0.82 -1.03
C GLU A 744 -11.04 1.98 -0.51
N ASP A 745 -10.55 2.73 0.49
CA ASP A 745 -11.23 3.91 1.04
C ASP A 745 -11.40 5.00 -0.03
N LEU A 746 -10.44 5.18 -0.93
CA LEU A 746 -10.52 6.08 -2.10
C LEU A 746 -11.48 5.58 -3.20
N GLY A 747 -12.07 4.40 -3.04
CA GLY A 747 -12.98 3.80 -4.01
C GLY A 747 -12.27 3.13 -5.20
N LEU A 748 -10.96 2.93 -5.16
CA LEU A 748 -10.26 2.21 -6.22
C LEU A 748 -10.47 0.69 -6.04
N VAL A 749 -10.79 0.01 -7.14
CA VAL A 749 -11.06 -1.43 -7.12
C VAL A 749 -9.78 -2.23 -7.41
N LYS A 750 -9.48 -3.17 -6.52
CA LYS A 750 -8.39 -4.14 -6.66
C LYS A 750 -8.77 -5.25 -7.65
N ILE A 751 -7.79 -5.70 -8.43
CA ILE A 751 -7.79 -6.99 -9.11
C ILE A 751 -6.52 -7.71 -8.64
N ASP A 752 -6.64 -8.86 -7.98
CA ASP A 752 -5.47 -9.62 -7.50
C ASP A 752 -4.96 -10.57 -8.60
N ILE A 753 -3.81 -10.23 -9.17
CA ILE A 753 -3.07 -10.97 -10.21
C ILE A 753 -1.95 -11.78 -9.54
N LEU A 754 -2.24 -13.05 -9.24
CA LEU A 754 -1.49 -13.86 -8.29
C LEU A 754 -0.57 -14.89 -8.98
N GLY A 755 0.62 -15.10 -8.43
CA GLY A 755 1.57 -16.10 -8.92
C GLY A 755 1.43 -17.44 -8.18
N ASN A 756 0.90 -18.47 -8.85
CA ASN A 756 0.65 -19.79 -8.28
C ASN A 756 1.67 -20.82 -8.81
N ARG A 757 2.44 -21.45 -7.91
CA ARG A 757 3.45 -22.47 -8.26
C ARG A 757 2.80 -23.73 -8.87
N SER A 758 1.68 -24.17 -8.32
CA SER A 758 0.98 -25.40 -8.73
C SER A 758 0.40 -25.29 -10.15
N LEU A 759 -0.06 -24.10 -10.56
CA LEU A 759 -0.48 -23.86 -11.95
C LEU A 759 0.70 -23.97 -12.93
N GLY A 760 1.90 -23.52 -12.53
CA GLY A 760 3.12 -23.70 -13.33
C GLY A 760 3.52 -25.18 -13.47
N VAL A 761 3.47 -25.95 -12.38
CA VAL A 761 3.73 -27.40 -12.42
C VAL A 761 2.69 -28.15 -13.28
N TYR A 762 1.42 -27.80 -13.16
CA TYR A 762 0.35 -28.33 -14.00
C TYR A 762 0.59 -28.05 -15.49
N ARG A 763 0.94 -26.80 -15.84
CA ARG A 763 1.29 -26.39 -17.21
C ARG A 763 2.44 -27.23 -17.78
N ASP A 764 3.53 -27.34 -17.02
CA ASP A 764 4.75 -28.04 -17.45
C ASP A 764 4.49 -29.55 -17.61
N CYS A 765 3.62 -30.13 -16.77
CA CYS A 765 3.15 -31.51 -16.91
C CYS A 765 2.31 -31.71 -18.19
N VAL A 766 1.33 -30.84 -18.45
CA VAL A 766 0.48 -30.91 -19.66
C VAL A 766 1.30 -30.72 -20.94
N ALA A 767 2.28 -29.80 -20.93
CA ALA A 767 3.21 -29.62 -22.04
C ALA A 767 4.06 -30.88 -22.30
N SER A 768 4.59 -31.49 -21.24
CA SER A 768 5.37 -32.73 -21.33
C SER A 768 4.53 -33.90 -21.88
N ILE A 769 3.29 -34.06 -21.42
CA ILE A 769 2.36 -35.09 -21.93
C ILE A 769 2.04 -34.84 -23.41
N ARG A 770 1.75 -33.59 -23.81
CA ARG A 770 1.51 -33.25 -25.22
C ARG A 770 2.73 -33.53 -26.11
N SER A 771 3.94 -33.27 -25.62
CA SER A 771 5.18 -33.58 -26.34
C SER A 771 5.41 -35.09 -26.47
N ALA A 772 5.11 -35.88 -25.44
CA ALA A 772 5.26 -37.33 -25.46
C ALA A 772 4.19 -38.07 -26.29
N LEU A 773 3.04 -37.43 -26.53
CA LEU A 773 1.96 -37.93 -27.38
C LEU A 773 1.98 -37.34 -28.80
N ALA A 774 2.88 -36.41 -29.10
CA ALA A 774 3.07 -35.91 -30.45
C ALA A 774 3.60 -37.05 -31.35
N PRO A 775 3.08 -37.23 -32.58
CA PRO A 775 3.69 -38.16 -33.51
C PRO A 775 5.14 -37.73 -33.78
N PRO A 776 6.08 -38.66 -33.99
CA PRO A 776 7.44 -38.31 -34.35
C PRO A 776 7.43 -37.43 -35.62
N PRO A 777 8.32 -36.44 -35.73
CA PRO A 777 8.39 -35.62 -36.94
C PRO A 777 8.59 -36.54 -38.15
N ALA A 778 7.74 -36.38 -39.16
CA ALA A 778 7.80 -37.21 -40.36
C ALA A 778 9.21 -37.14 -40.94
N CYS A 779 9.84 -38.29 -41.15
CA CYS A 779 11.14 -38.35 -41.80
C CYS A 779 11.05 -37.66 -43.15
N ALA A 780 11.83 -36.60 -43.35
CA ALA A 780 11.99 -36.00 -44.66
C ALA A 780 12.62 -37.04 -45.58
N ALA A 781 11.90 -37.38 -46.66
CA ALA A 781 12.30 -38.34 -47.69
C ALA A 781 12.74 -37.59 -48.95
#